data_AF-A0A6L6PBL6-F1
#
_entry.id   AF-A0A6L6PBL6-F1
#
_cell.length_a   1.000
_cell.length_b   1.000
_cell.length_c   1.000
_cell.angle_alpha   90.00
_cell.angle_beta   90.00
_cell.angle_gamma   90.00
#
_symmetry.space_group_name_H-M   'P 1'
#
loop_
_entity.id
_entity.type
_entity.pdbx_description
1 polymer ?
#
loop_
_entity_poly.entity_id
_entity_poly.type
_entity_poly.pdbx_seq_one_letter_code
_entity_poly.pdbx_strand_id
1 'polypeptide(L)'
;MTANQPNSNFVASATVRNALINRIPVLLPLLLCLGNDAVADTYVLARKYYLVTPLQRNVKTGAEAASLTAKAYCGGHAINCSGAYVSESYSDSAASWWWTGIMYYAATPDDPPTPTTVLTPAQMAIGSFVTYECPSGFTKYADKAMPGVCVAADKPVSSPPPLDSDACECSSNSPGEEDSTNPTAGNPIEISTAAKRQVETDYLDPTGSLSFSRIYRSDTNRWEFSYQMAAGNIQQTASPYASRGANCLSGMGGIGGAYCYPYISITADKAVMVRRPGGAPLYFNTSNSLLPAADVNDRIAAWTDNGEQVGWTVVNGLSDAVEKYNMLGLLMEIRNRNGRVKTFVYSDLSTPATIAPDAGYLLRVTDAFGRTLSFTYDANGLLHTMTDPAGQVYIYDYGVARTLSSVTYPGGKVKRYLYNESANINYGVSLPFALTGIVDENESRFATFRYNVDGTAISTEHALGAEKYTVSYTSGSTFNTVTDPLGAVRTYFIKKPATFRKAAEIRQPSADGASTVPLSMTYDANGNLATYTDFNGNVTKYTYDLARNLPLTKVSAFGTTSAITTTTVWDTRWRLPARIAEPKRITTYTYDDNANVLSKVIQPTTDATGASGMSATAAGVAQVWSYTYNALSQMLTVKGPRTDVDDTTTFTYDAQGNLTSETDALGHTTTYSNHDPAGRVGRIVDPNGLATDFSYTPRGWLASRTTGSESTSFEYDGVGQLTKVTLPNGSQLSYIYDAAHRLTQVTDSLGNSITYTLDAKGNQKAVQAADANGILARKVAQVFNVLGQLKSRTGGMQ
;
A
#
# COMPACT_ATOMS: atom_id res chain seq x y z
N MET A 1 44.50 58.59 5.92
CA MET A 1 43.99 58.98 7.25
C MET A 1 42.66 58.27 7.44
N THR A 2 42.59 57.36 8.44
CA THR A 2 41.42 56.90 9.26
C THR A 2 39.98 57.09 8.70
N ALA A 3 39.00 56.20 8.81
CA ALA A 3 38.78 54.92 9.52
C ALA A 3 37.38 54.34 9.17
N ASN A 4 37.09 53.14 9.68
CA ASN A 4 35.79 52.54 10.09
C ASN A 4 34.98 51.57 9.18
N GLN A 5 34.80 50.37 9.74
CA GLN A 5 33.72 49.35 9.62
C GLN A 5 32.35 49.90 10.14
N PRO A 6 31.14 49.29 9.93
CA PRO A 6 30.83 47.86 10.21
C PRO A 6 29.69 47.12 9.42
N ASN A 7 29.69 45.77 9.57
CA ASN A 7 28.61 44.75 9.59
C ASN A 7 27.27 44.89 8.82
N SER A 8 26.90 43.82 8.09
CA SER A 8 25.50 43.29 8.04
C SER A 8 25.43 41.82 7.57
N ASN A 9 24.83 40.96 8.41
CA ASN A 9 24.48 39.56 8.14
C ASN A 9 23.23 39.45 7.26
N PHE A 10 23.24 38.53 6.30
CA PHE A 10 22.05 38.04 5.57
C PHE A 10 22.03 36.52 5.64
N VAL A 11 20.94 35.94 6.18
CA VAL A 11 20.60 34.52 6.12
C VAL A 11 19.23 34.44 5.47
N ALA A 12 19.14 33.80 4.30
CA ALA A 12 17.89 33.54 3.58
C ALA A 12 17.58 32.03 3.62
N SER A 13 16.34 31.73 4.00
CA SER A 13 15.73 30.42 4.15
C SER A 13 15.39 29.79 2.79
N ALA A 14 15.80 28.55 2.56
CA ALA A 14 15.43 27.74 1.39
C ALA A 14 14.99 26.35 1.84
N THR A 15 13.74 26.23 2.32
CA THR A 15 13.13 24.92 2.63
C THR A 15 11.62 24.99 2.43
N VAL A 16 11.13 24.72 1.21
CA VAL A 16 9.84 24.10 0.85
C VAL A 16 9.91 23.81 -0.64
N ARG A 17 10.27 22.58 -1.04
CA ARG A 17 10.21 22.17 -2.46
C ARG A 17 10.02 20.68 -2.73
N ASN A 18 9.80 19.81 -1.72
CA ASN A 18 9.74 18.36 -2.00
C ASN A 18 8.80 17.52 -1.09
N ALA A 19 7.81 18.11 -0.42
CA ALA A 19 6.98 17.38 0.55
C ALA A 19 5.55 17.02 0.08
N LEU A 20 5.11 17.37 -1.14
CA LEU A 20 3.71 17.14 -1.58
C LEU A 20 3.49 16.24 -2.80
N ILE A 21 4.52 15.59 -3.31
CA ILE A 21 4.36 14.65 -4.45
C ILE A 21 3.89 13.25 -3.98
N ASN A 22 3.84 12.97 -2.67
CA ASN A 22 3.60 11.62 -2.13
C ASN A 22 2.15 11.27 -1.73
N ARG A 23 1.12 12.01 -2.18
CA ARG A 23 -0.29 11.61 -1.98
C ARG A 23 -1.20 11.88 -3.18
N ILE A 24 -0.87 11.25 -4.31
CA ILE A 24 -1.82 10.93 -5.39
C ILE A 24 -1.73 9.40 -5.58
N PRO A 25 -2.81 8.62 -5.48
CA PRO A 25 -2.72 7.18 -5.66
C PRO A 25 -2.67 6.86 -7.16
N VAL A 26 -1.60 6.17 -7.58
CA VAL A 26 -1.49 5.06 -8.56
C VAL A 26 -0.03 5.01 -9.04
N LEU A 27 0.68 3.95 -8.65
CA LEU A 27 1.93 3.41 -9.22
C LEU A 27 2.87 4.42 -9.92
N LEU A 28 3.78 5.00 -9.14
CA LEU A 28 4.97 5.69 -9.64
C LEU A 28 6.21 4.81 -9.36
N PRO A 29 6.85 4.16 -10.35
CA PRO A 29 8.22 3.68 -10.18
C PRO A 29 9.20 4.67 -10.82
N LEU A 30 10.13 5.16 -9.99
CA LEU A 30 11.49 5.61 -10.31
C LEU A 30 11.76 6.11 -11.75
N LEU A 31 11.81 7.43 -11.96
CA LEU A 31 12.98 8.18 -12.47
C LEU A 31 12.59 9.66 -12.68
N LEU A 32 12.99 10.51 -11.74
CA LEU A 32 13.29 11.91 -11.99
C LEU A 32 14.74 12.09 -11.57
N CYS A 33 15.69 11.87 -12.49
CA CYS A 33 16.96 12.58 -12.61
C CYS A 33 17.86 11.90 -13.65
N LEU A 34 18.51 12.75 -14.46
CA LEU A 34 19.48 12.57 -15.55
C LEU A 34 18.86 13.08 -16.86
N GLY A 35 19.15 14.27 -17.37
CA GLY A 35 19.98 15.38 -16.93
C GLY A 35 19.93 16.48 -18.00
N ASN A 36 20.32 17.70 -17.63
CA ASN A 36 21.15 18.54 -18.48
C ASN A 36 21.89 19.51 -17.58
N ASP A 37 23.21 19.37 -17.57
CA ASP A 37 24.15 20.20 -16.84
C ASP A 37 24.17 21.65 -17.34
N ALA A 38 24.59 22.51 -16.39
CA ALA A 38 25.18 23.87 -16.51
C ALA A 38 24.23 25.06 -16.18
N VAL A 39 24.44 25.93 -15.16
CA VAL A 39 25.40 26.05 -14.03
C VAL A 39 24.82 27.04 -12.97
N ALA A 40 25.17 26.84 -11.68
CA ALA A 40 25.35 27.82 -10.57
C ALA A 40 24.13 28.60 -10.02
N ASP A 41 23.86 28.75 -8.71
CA ASP A 41 24.67 28.61 -7.49
C ASP A 41 23.76 28.35 -6.27
N THR A 42 24.03 27.29 -5.49
CA THR A 42 24.04 27.26 -4.00
C THR A 42 24.27 25.82 -3.51
N TYR A 43 25.44 25.25 -3.80
CA TYR A 43 25.95 24.08 -3.10
C TYR A 43 27.44 24.29 -2.83
N VAL A 44 27.84 24.29 -1.55
CA VAL A 44 29.26 24.26 -1.18
C VAL A 44 29.66 22.79 -1.03
N LEU A 45 30.64 22.35 -1.83
CA LEU A 45 31.28 21.05 -1.67
C LEU A 45 32.08 21.02 -0.37
N ALA A 46 31.53 20.39 0.68
CA ALA A 46 32.24 20.16 1.94
C ALA A 46 33.06 18.85 1.88
N ARG A 47 34.23 18.84 2.53
CA ARG A 47 35.14 17.68 2.61
C ARG A 47 35.23 17.18 4.05
N LYS A 48 35.09 15.87 4.27
CA LYS A 48 35.27 15.23 5.58
C LYS A 48 36.18 14.01 5.46
N TYR A 49 37.18 13.92 6.33
CA TYR A 49 38.11 12.78 6.42
C TYR A 49 37.54 11.72 7.37
N TYR A 50 37.65 10.45 7.02
CA TYR A 50 37.16 9.34 7.84
C TYR A 50 38.13 8.14 7.86
N LEU A 51 37.96 7.29 8.88
CA LEU A 51 38.75 6.09 9.15
C LEU A 51 37.78 4.91 9.38
N VAL A 52 37.97 3.78 8.68
CA VAL A 52 37.05 2.62 8.73
C VAL A 52 37.77 1.39 9.31
N THR A 53 37.09 0.63 10.19
CA THR A 53 37.62 -0.61 10.81
C THR A 53 36.94 -1.89 10.29
N PRO A 54 37.59 -3.07 10.39
CA PRO A 54 37.12 -4.30 9.77
C PRO A 54 36.04 -5.07 10.55
N LEU A 55 35.54 -4.54 11.66
CA LEU A 55 34.47 -5.20 12.44
C LEU A 55 33.08 -5.13 11.78
N GLN A 56 32.96 -4.47 10.62
CA GLN A 56 31.79 -4.58 9.75
C GLN A 56 32.06 -5.59 8.62
N ARG A 57 31.18 -6.60 8.50
CA ARG A 57 31.29 -7.74 7.56
C ARG A 57 31.65 -7.29 6.12
N ASN A 58 32.68 -7.93 5.57
CA ASN A 58 32.97 -8.09 4.12
C ASN A 58 33.35 -6.84 3.30
N VAL A 59 34.21 -5.95 3.81
CA VAL A 59 34.81 -4.88 2.98
C VAL A 59 36.21 -5.32 2.51
N LYS A 60 36.47 -5.35 1.20
CA LYS A 60 37.72 -5.90 0.63
C LYS A 60 38.62 -4.87 -0.04
N THR A 61 38.11 -3.68 -0.35
CA THR A 61 38.88 -2.61 -0.99
C THR A 61 38.58 -1.24 -0.40
N GLY A 62 39.54 -0.31 -0.48
CA GLY A 62 39.34 1.06 0.01
C GLY A 62 38.26 1.85 -0.72
N ALA A 63 37.97 1.51 -1.98
CA ALA A 63 36.86 2.10 -2.74
C ALA A 63 35.49 1.60 -2.26
N GLU A 64 35.38 0.30 -1.92
CA GLU A 64 34.18 -0.23 -1.26
C GLU A 64 34.00 0.38 0.13
N ALA A 65 35.07 0.50 0.91
CA ALA A 65 35.03 1.19 2.20
C ALA A 65 34.53 2.63 2.04
N ALA A 66 35.06 3.37 1.07
CA ALA A 66 34.65 4.73 0.79
C ALA A 66 33.20 4.88 0.33
N SER A 67 32.75 3.98 -0.55
CA SER A 67 31.37 3.97 -1.04
C SER A 67 30.39 3.54 0.05
N LEU A 68 30.73 2.55 0.87
CA LEU A 68 29.91 2.09 1.99
C LEU A 68 29.80 3.14 3.09
N THR A 69 30.90 3.82 3.43
CA THR A 69 30.87 4.91 4.42
C THR A 69 30.07 6.11 3.91
N ALA A 70 30.21 6.48 2.62
CA ALA A 70 29.38 7.52 2.00
C ALA A 70 27.89 7.17 1.99
N LYS A 71 27.58 5.90 1.71
CA LYS A 71 26.22 5.39 1.70
C LYS A 71 25.60 5.28 3.10
N ALA A 72 26.40 4.92 4.11
CA ALA A 72 25.96 4.83 5.50
C ALA A 72 25.73 6.20 6.13
N TYR A 73 26.60 7.18 5.84
CA TYR A 73 26.47 8.54 6.35
C TYR A 73 25.22 9.25 5.83
N CYS A 74 24.81 8.96 4.59
CA CYS A 74 23.61 9.52 3.96
C CYS A 74 22.35 8.64 4.16
N GLY A 75 22.32 7.81 5.21
CA GLY A 75 21.14 7.02 5.60
C GLY A 75 20.66 6.00 4.56
N GLY A 76 21.55 5.56 3.66
CA GLY A 76 21.20 4.61 2.59
C GLY A 76 20.57 5.22 1.34
N HIS A 77 20.33 6.54 1.31
CA HIS A 77 19.86 7.25 0.10
C HIS A 77 21.05 7.73 -0.74
N ALA A 78 21.25 7.11 -1.91
CA ALA A 78 22.50 7.21 -2.68
C ALA A 78 22.54 8.35 -3.71
N ILE A 79 21.73 9.41 -3.59
CA ILE A 79 21.50 10.28 -4.74
C ILE A 79 22.43 11.51 -4.79
N ASN A 80 23.15 11.91 -3.72
CA ASN A 80 24.11 13.04 -3.77
C ASN A 80 25.35 12.92 -2.86
N CYS A 81 25.81 11.70 -2.53
CA CYS A 81 27.02 11.47 -1.72
C CYS A 81 27.98 10.51 -2.44
N SER A 82 29.27 10.88 -2.56
CA SER A 82 30.32 10.02 -3.11
C SER A 82 31.55 9.99 -2.20
N GLY A 83 32.18 8.83 -2.09
CA GLY A 83 33.44 8.64 -1.36
C GLY A 83 34.57 8.40 -2.34
N ALA A 84 35.68 9.11 -2.18
CA ALA A 84 36.93 8.83 -2.87
C ALA A 84 37.91 8.19 -1.89
N TYR A 85 38.44 7.04 -2.29
CA TYR A 85 39.54 6.40 -1.60
C TYR A 85 40.82 7.24 -1.71
N VAL A 86 41.59 7.34 -0.63
CA VAL A 86 42.85 8.09 -0.60
C VAL A 86 44.04 7.18 -0.34
N SER A 87 44.00 6.37 0.73
CA SER A 87 45.13 5.51 1.10
C SER A 87 44.70 4.35 1.99
N GLU A 88 45.51 3.29 2.04
CA GLU A 88 45.33 2.16 2.95
C GLU A 88 46.63 1.87 3.70
N SER A 89 46.49 1.36 4.92
CA SER A 89 47.60 0.97 5.77
C SER A 89 47.24 -0.31 6.52
N TYR A 90 48.16 -1.26 6.57
CA TYR A 90 48.00 -2.50 7.34
C TYR A 90 48.52 -2.33 8.76
N SER A 91 47.75 -2.74 9.76
CA SER A 91 48.19 -2.78 11.16
C SER A 91 48.53 -4.21 11.55
N ASP A 92 49.82 -4.47 11.76
CA ASP A 92 50.32 -5.78 12.19
C ASP A 92 49.77 -6.19 13.56
N SER A 93 49.63 -5.22 14.48
CA SER A 93 49.11 -5.45 15.83
C SER A 93 47.63 -5.87 15.87
N ALA A 94 46.85 -5.44 14.86
CA ALA A 94 45.43 -5.75 14.73
C ALA A 94 45.14 -6.73 13.59
N ALA A 95 46.18 -7.28 12.95
CA ALA A 95 46.14 -8.14 11.78
C ALA A 95 45.10 -7.71 10.72
N SER A 96 44.98 -6.40 10.46
CA SER A 96 43.88 -5.85 9.66
C SER A 96 44.25 -4.61 8.85
N TRP A 97 43.55 -4.44 7.74
CA TRP A 97 43.66 -3.28 6.85
C TRP A 97 42.79 -2.12 7.32
N TRP A 98 43.34 -0.91 7.20
CA TRP A 98 42.68 0.36 7.53
C TRP A 98 42.69 1.25 6.30
N TRP A 99 41.55 1.88 5.99
CA TRP A 99 41.39 2.71 4.81
C TRP A 99 41.06 4.15 5.20
N THR A 100 41.68 5.09 4.50
CA THR A 100 41.45 6.53 4.59
C THR A 100 40.85 7.02 3.28
N GLY A 101 39.83 7.88 3.37
CA GLY A 101 39.19 8.46 2.20
C GLY A 101 38.63 9.85 2.46
N ILE A 102 38.18 10.49 1.38
CA ILE A 102 37.52 11.80 1.37
C ILE A 102 36.08 11.59 0.92
N MET A 103 35.12 12.11 1.69
CA MET A 103 33.73 12.14 1.23
C MET A 103 33.38 13.50 0.64
N TYR A 104 32.65 13.43 -0.46
CA TYR A 104 31.97 14.55 -1.11
C TYR A 104 30.47 14.37 -0.90
N TYR A 105 29.82 15.37 -0.35
CA TYR A 105 28.38 15.37 -0.16
C TYR A 105 27.83 16.78 -0.32
N ALA A 106 26.57 16.87 -0.74
CA ALA A 106 25.85 18.14 -0.78
C ALA A 106 25.42 18.50 0.65
N ALA A 107 25.97 19.60 1.19
CA ALA A 107 25.57 20.08 2.50
C ALA A 107 24.12 20.63 2.45
N THR A 108 23.31 20.25 3.43
CA THR A 108 21.94 20.72 3.66
C THR A 108 21.90 21.68 4.85
N PRO A 109 20.82 22.49 5.02
CA PRO A 109 20.66 23.35 6.19
C PRO A 109 20.63 22.59 7.54
N ASP A 110 20.50 21.26 7.49
CA ASP A 110 20.45 20.36 8.65
C ASP A 110 21.82 19.77 9.02
N ASP A 111 22.88 20.10 8.27
CA ASP A 111 24.25 19.69 8.60
C ASP A 111 24.87 20.59 9.68
N PRO A 112 25.63 20.04 10.65
CA PRO A 112 26.32 20.87 11.63
C PRO A 112 27.37 21.73 10.92
N PRO A 113 27.59 23.00 11.33
CA PRO A 113 28.67 23.80 10.78
C PRO A 113 30.01 23.07 10.94
N THR A 114 30.85 23.17 9.92
CA THR A 114 32.19 22.54 9.88
C THR A 114 32.95 22.87 11.17
N PRO A 115 33.51 21.87 11.87
CA PRO A 115 34.34 22.16 13.02
C PRO A 115 35.57 22.94 12.56
N THR A 116 35.80 24.11 13.15
CA THR A 116 36.91 25.01 12.82
C THR A 116 38.28 24.52 13.30
N THR A 117 38.43 23.25 13.68
CA THR A 117 39.70 22.70 14.17
C THR A 117 40.33 21.76 13.16
N VAL A 118 41.37 22.26 12.50
CA VAL A 118 42.34 21.45 11.76
C VAL A 118 43.05 20.53 12.76
N LEU A 119 42.81 19.22 12.68
CA LEU A 119 43.53 18.23 13.49
C LEU A 119 44.99 18.17 13.02
N THR A 120 45.91 18.27 13.97
CA THR A 120 47.35 18.19 13.66
C THR A 120 47.76 16.73 13.40
N PRO A 121 48.82 16.47 12.61
CA PRO A 121 49.30 15.10 12.37
C PRO A 121 49.60 14.30 13.65
N ALA A 122 49.96 14.98 14.75
CA ALA A 122 50.17 14.36 16.06
C ALA A 122 48.88 13.88 16.76
N GLN A 123 47.72 14.48 16.44
CA GLN A 123 46.41 14.05 16.94
C GLN A 123 45.81 12.89 16.12
N MET A 124 46.47 12.49 15.03
CA MET A 124 46.09 11.35 14.18
C MET A 124 46.90 10.08 14.49
N ALA A 125 47.65 10.05 15.60
CA ALA A 125 48.45 8.89 16.02
C ALA A 125 47.57 7.77 16.61
N ILE A 126 47.94 6.52 16.30
CA ILE A 126 47.23 5.29 16.67
C ILE A 126 47.08 5.19 18.19
N GLY A 127 45.84 5.11 18.67
CA GLY A 127 45.50 4.85 20.09
C GLY A 127 44.99 6.05 20.90
N SER A 128 44.84 7.25 20.31
CA SER A 128 44.34 8.42 21.05
C SER A 128 42.82 8.59 20.91
N PHE A 129 42.09 8.78 22.03
CA PHE A 129 40.67 9.14 22.02
C PHE A 129 40.51 10.66 21.88
N VAL A 130 39.87 11.14 20.81
CA VAL A 130 39.49 12.55 20.65
C VAL A 130 38.10 12.76 21.23
N THR A 131 37.99 13.59 22.27
CA THR A 131 36.69 14.07 22.77
C THR A 131 36.23 15.28 21.94
N TYR A 132 35.02 15.22 21.39
CA TYR A 132 34.36 16.35 20.73
C TYR A 132 33.00 16.64 21.39
N GLU A 133 32.58 17.89 21.36
CA GLU A 133 31.30 18.39 21.88
C GLU A 133 30.36 18.69 20.71
N CYS A 134 29.07 18.36 20.84
CA CYS A 134 28.09 18.62 19.79
C CYS A 134 27.49 20.03 19.91
N PRO A 135 27.25 20.73 18.79
CA PRO A 135 26.55 22.02 18.79
C PRO A 135 25.15 21.93 19.40
N SER A 136 24.64 23.05 19.92
CA SER A 136 23.28 23.15 20.46
C SER A 136 22.24 22.68 19.43
N GLY A 137 21.29 21.83 19.84
CA GLY A 137 20.30 21.19 18.96
C GLY A 137 20.71 19.81 18.40
N PHE A 138 21.94 19.37 18.66
CA PHE A 138 22.45 18.07 18.24
C PHE A 138 22.94 17.24 19.44
N THR A 139 22.73 15.92 19.41
CA THR A 139 23.19 15.00 20.46
C THR A 139 24.23 14.02 19.91
N LYS A 140 25.12 13.51 20.78
CA LYS A 140 26.14 12.51 20.39
C LYS A 140 25.43 11.23 19.98
N TYR A 141 25.70 10.73 18.78
CA TYR A 141 25.13 9.47 18.31
C TYR A 141 25.67 8.32 19.16
N ALA A 142 24.78 7.56 19.81
CA ALA A 142 25.14 6.66 20.91
C ALA A 142 25.67 5.27 20.48
N ASP A 143 25.89 5.04 19.18
CA ASP A 143 26.41 3.76 18.70
C ASP A 143 27.94 3.72 18.80
N LYS A 144 28.48 2.67 19.44
CA LYS A 144 29.92 2.44 19.63
C LYS A 144 30.70 2.29 18.31
N ALA A 145 29.97 2.14 17.18
CA ALA A 145 30.54 2.01 15.85
C ALA A 145 30.99 3.34 15.19
N MET A 146 30.64 4.51 15.74
CA MET A 146 30.93 5.81 15.10
C MET A 146 31.27 6.92 16.12
N PRO A 147 32.51 6.96 16.67
CA PRO A 147 32.95 8.13 17.42
C PRO A 147 33.13 9.33 16.47
N GLY A 148 32.42 10.44 16.69
CA GLY A 148 32.60 11.66 15.87
C GLY A 148 31.32 12.33 15.34
N VAL A 149 30.16 11.68 15.47
CA VAL A 149 28.90 12.12 14.86
C VAL A 149 27.97 12.81 15.86
N CYS A 150 27.44 13.96 15.47
CA CYS A 150 26.36 14.69 16.13
C CYS A 150 25.10 14.56 15.28
N VAL A 151 23.96 14.19 15.85
CA VAL A 151 22.68 14.04 15.15
C VAL A 151 21.66 15.03 15.68
N ALA A 152 20.84 15.61 14.78
CA ALA A 152 19.75 16.50 15.15
C ALA A 152 18.69 15.70 15.93
N ALA A 153 18.12 16.29 16.98
CA ALA A 153 16.95 15.71 17.63
C ALA A 153 15.77 15.69 16.64
N ASP A 154 15.09 14.54 16.52
CA ASP A 154 14.03 14.23 15.54
C ASP A 154 13.18 15.44 15.11
N LYS A 155 13.16 15.75 13.81
CA LYS A 155 12.22 16.72 13.23
C LYS A 155 10.85 16.07 12.98
N PRO A 156 9.75 16.82 13.23
CA PRO A 156 8.39 16.34 13.05
C PRO A 156 8.06 16.11 11.56
N VAL A 157 7.43 14.98 11.26
CA VAL A 157 6.87 14.69 9.93
C VAL A 157 5.74 15.68 9.65
N SER A 158 5.92 16.61 8.71
CA SER A 158 4.90 17.59 8.28
C SER A 158 4.02 17.07 7.15
N SER A 159 3.95 15.75 6.94
CA SER A 159 2.91 15.19 6.09
C SER A 159 1.58 15.22 6.85
N PRO A 160 0.45 15.43 6.16
CA PRO A 160 -0.84 15.24 6.79
C PRO A 160 -0.85 13.86 7.46
N PRO A 161 -1.49 13.69 8.64
CA PRO A 161 -1.88 12.37 9.12
C PRO A 161 -2.47 11.58 7.94
N PRO A 162 -2.29 10.26 7.83
CA PRO A 162 -3.01 9.48 6.83
C PRO A 162 -4.45 9.99 6.78
N LEU A 163 -4.84 10.54 5.62
CA LEU A 163 -6.26 10.62 5.34
C LEU A 163 -6.70 9.17 5.47
N ASP A 164 -7.67 8.92 6.34
CA ASP A 164 -8.28 7.61 6.53
C ASP A 164 -8.59 7.10 5.11
N SER A 165 -7.71 6.23 4.59
CA SER A 165 -7.86 5.70 3.25
C SER A 165 -9.09 4.82 3.37
N ASP A 166 -10.20 5.33 2.86
CA ASP A 166 -11.54 4.73 2.90
C ASP A 166 -11.46 3.21 3.04
N ALA A 167 -11.56 2.71 4.28
CA ALA A 167 -11.55 1.29 4.60
C ALA A 167 -12.88 0.60 4.22
N CYS A 168 -13.60 1.17 3.27
CA CYS A 168 -14.77 0.63 2.60
C CYS A 168 -14.69 0.96 1.12
N GLU A 169 -13.73 0.32 0.45
CA GLU A 169 -13.90 -0.18 -0.92
C GLU A 169 -12.65 -0.99 -1.30
N CYS A 170 -12.80 -2.31 -1.36
CA CYS A 170 -12.02 -3.26 -2.16
C CYS A 170 -10.50 -3.03 -2.39
N SER A 171 -9.78 -2.38 -1.49
CA SER A 171 -8.32 -2.44 -1.49
C SER A 171 -7.92 -3.81 -0.95
N SER A 172 -7.39 -4.66 -1.83
CA SER A 172 -6.86 -5.99 -1.53
C SER A 172 -5.60 -5.99 -0.66
N ASN A 173 -5.31 -4.91 0.06
CA ASN A 173 -4.22 -4.78 1.02
C ASN A 173 -4.65 -3.77 2.08
N SER A 174 -5.25 -4.24 3.18
CA SER A 174 -5.32 -3.43 4.40
C SER A 174 -3.87 -3.15 4.86
N PRO A 175 -3.44 -1.89 4.97
CA PRO A 175 -2.14 -1.56 5.49
C PRO A 175 -2.17 -1.73 7.02
N GLY A 176 -1.53 -2.78 7.54
CA GLY A 176 -1.23 -2.89 8.96
C GLY A 176 -1.73 -4.14 9.68
N GLU A 177 -1.51 -5.32 9.09
CA GLU A 177 -1.10 -6.52 9.82
C GLU A 177 -0.65 -7.52 8.75
N GLU A 178 0.46 -8.22 8.96
CA GLU A 178 0.70 -9.46 8.22
C GLU A 178 -0.58 -10.30 8.39
N ASP A 179 -1.40 -10.45 7.35
CA ASP A 179 -2.53 -11.39 7.36
C ASP A 179 -1.98 -12.82 7.29
N SER A 180 -1.17 -13.17 8.28
CA SER A 180 -0.71 -14.53 8.56
C SER A 180 -1.86 -15.40 9.06
N THR A 181 -3.03 -14.80 9.33
CA THR A 181 -4.17 -15.52 9.89
C THR A 181 -5.03 -16.17 8.83
N ASN A 182 -5.25 -15.54 7.66
CA ASN A 182 -5.88 -16.19 6.51
C ASN A 182 -4.86 -16.41 5.37
N PRO A 183 -4.14 -17.54 5.38
CA PRO A 183 -3.01 -17.71 4.48
C PRO A 183 -3.45 -17.76 3.02
N THR A 184 -2.75 -17.01 2.16
CA THR A 184 -2.95 -16.99 0.71
C THR A 184 -1.68 -17.40 -0.04
N ALA A 185 -1.84 -17.87 -1.28
CA ALA A 185 -0.73 -18.21 -2.18
C ALA A 185 -0.89 -17.55 -3.56
N GLY A 186 0.17 -16.87 -4.03
CA GLY A 186 0.18 -16.21 -5.33
C GLY A 186 -0.91 -15.13 -5.48
N ASN A 187 -1.51 -15.04 -6.66
CA ASN A 187 -2.58 -14.09 -6.96
C ASN A 187 -3.94 -14.72 -6.60
N PRO A 188 -4.55 -14.41 -5.45
CA PRO A 188 -4.40 -15.38 -4.39
C PRO A 188 -5.35 -16.57 -4.52
N ILE A 189 -4.79 -17.75 -4.26
CA ILE A 189 -5.55 -18.89 -3.78
C ILE A 189 -5.65 -18.75 -2.26
N GLU A 190 -6.86 -18.69 -1.73
CA GLU A 190 -7.12 -18.77 -0.29
C GLU A 190 -6.82 -20.21 0.18
N ILE A 191 -5.72 -20.41 0.91
CA ILE A 191 -5.23 -21.76 1.27
C ILE A 191 -6.23 -22.49 2.18
N SER A 192 -7.02 -21.75 2.96
CA SER A 192 -7.99 -22.28 3.91
C SER A 192 -9.31 -22.74 3.26
N THR A 193 -9.73 -22.11 2.17
CA THR A 193 -11.00 -22.37 1.47
C THR A 193 -10.81 -23.00 0.09
N ALA A 194 -9.58 -23.06 -0.40
CA ALA A 194 -9.20 -23.44 -1.76
C ALA A 194 -9.83 -22.56 -2.86
N ALA A 195 -10.31 -21.36 -2.51
CA ALA A 195 -10.92 -20.44 -3.46
C ALA A 195 -9.84 -19.63 -4.20
N LYS A 196 -9.91 -19.60 -5.53
CA LYS A 196 -9.17 -18.60 -6.33
C LYS A 196 -9.91 -17.28 -6.21
N ARG A 197 -9.21 -16.23 -5.78
CA ARG A 197 -9.69 -14.85 -5.75
C ARG A 197 -8.91 -14.01 -6.76
N GLN A 198 -9.59 -13.26 -7.62
CA GLN A 198 -8.97 -12.33 -8.58
C GLN A 198 -9.64 -10.98 -8.43
N VAL A 199 -8.86 -9.90 -8.25
CA VAL A 199 -9.38 -8.53 -8.13
C VAL A 199 -8.94 -7.72 -9.33
N GLU A 200 -9.88 -6.95 -9.88
CA GLU A 200 -9.66 -6.01 -10.97
C GLU A 200 -10.25 -4.67 -10.54
N THR A 201 -9.46 -3.59 -10.55
CA THR A 201 -9.98 -2.24 -10.31
C THR A 201 -10.13 -1.55 -11.66
N ASP A 202 -11.36 -1.19 -12.01
CA ASP A 202 -11.65 -0.53 -13.28
C ASP A 202 -11.57 0.99 -13.13
N TYR A 203 -12.04 1.54 -12.01
CA TYR A 203 -11.98 2.97 -11.74
C TYR A 203 -11.56 3.24 -10.29
N LEU A 204 -10.72 4.25 -10.11
CA LEU A 204 -10.35 4.81 -8.82
C LEU A 204 -10.11 6.31 -9.04
N ASP A 205 -10.85 7.14 -8.34
CA ASP A 205 -10.62 8.57 -8.38
C ASP A 205 -9.39 8.97 -7.51
N PRO A 206 -8.78 10.14 -7.74
CA PRO A 206 -7.60 10.58 -7.00
C PRO A 206 -7.85 10.78 -5.51
N THR A 207 -9.10 11.05 -5.11
CA THR A 207 -9.45 11.30 -3.70
C THR A 207 -9.80 10.01 -2.95
N GLY A 208 -9.99 8.88 -3.65
CA GLY A 208 -10.48 7.61 -3.11
C GLY A 208 -12.00 7.57 -2.84
N SER A 209 -12.70 8.68 -3.04
CA SER A 209 -14.12 8.81 -2.76
C SER A 209 -15.01 7.98 -3.69
N LEU A 210 -14.57 7.64 -4.90
CA LEU A 210 -15.26 6.74 -5.83
C LEU A 210 -14.28 5.70 -6.37
N SER A 211 -14.65 4.43 -6.25
CA SER A 211 -13.93 3.35 -6.91
C SER A 211 -14.88 2.27 -7.42
N PHE A 212 -14.49 1.60 -8.47
CA PHE A 212 -15.20 0.44 -8.98
C PHE A 212 -14.23 -0.69 -9.21
N SER A 213 -14.45 -1.78 -8.48
CA SER A 213 -13.65 -3.00 -8.57
C SER A 213 -14.53 -4.22 -8.75
N ARG A 214 -13.96 -5.25 -9.35
CA ARG A 214 -14.56 -6.57 -9.55
C ARG A 214 -13.70 -7.62 -8.87
N ILE A 215 -14.34 -8.59 -8.24
CA ILE A 215 -13.71 -9.67 -7.51
C ILE A 215 -14.28 -10.99 -8.03
N TYR A 216 -13.49 -11.73 -8.80
CA TYR A 216 -13.84 -13.11 -9.10
C TYR A 216 -13.49 -14.00 -7.91
N ARG A 217 -14.42 -14.90 -7.55
CA ARG A 217 -14.13 -15.98 -6.60
C ARG A 217 -14.59 -17.32 -7.16
N SER A 218 -13.74 -18.34 -7.13
CA SER A 218 -14.08 -19.68 -7.66
C SER A 218 -15.06 -20.46 -6.78
N ASP A 219 -15.16 -20.15 -5.48
CA ASP A 219 -16.16 -20.75 -4.58
C ASP A 219 -17.59 -20.27 -4.88
N THR A 220 -17.73 -19.08 -5.45
CA THR A 220 -19.00 -18.51 -5.92
C THR A 220 -19.15 -18.55 -7.43
N ASN A 221 -18.10 -18.97 -8.16
CA ASN A 221 -18.06 -19.12 -9.60
C ASN A 221 -18.51 -17.87 -10.38
N ARG A 222 -18.17 -16.68 -9.87
CA ARG A 222 -18.64 -15.42 -10.45
C ARG A 222 -17.73 -14.24 -10.16
N TRP A 223 -17.90 -13.16 -10.94
CA TRP A 223 -17.43 -11.83 -10.59
C TRP A 223 -18.46 -11.15 -9.68
N GLU A 224 -18.00 -10.72 -8.52
CA GLU A 224 -18.69 -9.82 -7.60
C GLU A 224 -18.18 -8.40 -7.85
N PHE A 225 -19.00 -7.38 -7.58
CA PHE A 225 -18.62 -5.98 -7.78
C PHE A 225 -18.46 -5.29 -6.42
N SER A 226 -17.70 -4.20 -6.37
CA SER A 226 -17.48 -3.42 -5.15
C SER A 226 -18.75 -2.76 -4.63
N TYR A 227 -19.77 -2.63 -5.48
CA TYR A 227 -21.10 -2.11 -5.15
C TYR A 227 -22.20 -3.15 -5.29
N GLN A 228 -23.32 -2.91 -4.60
CA GLN A 228 -24.54 -3.67 -4.77
C GLN A 228 -25.19 -3.34 -6.11
N MET A 229 -24.90 -4.15 -7.13
CA MET A 229 -25.40 -3.92 -8.49
C MET A 229 -26.89 -4.20 -8.69
N ALA A 230 -27.53 -4.97 -7.80
CA ALA A 230 -28.93 -5.35 -7.95
C ALA A 230 -29.61 -5.76 -6.62
N ALA A 231 -30.95 -5.74 -6.59
CA ALA A 231 -31.79 -6.23 -5.50
C ALA A 231 -31.77 -7.76 -5.37
N GLY A 232 -31.99 -8.26 -4.15
CA GLY A 232 -31.98 -9.70 -3.84
C GLY A 232 -33.18 -10.50 -4.32
N ASN A 233 -34.31 -9.85 -4.63
CA ASN A 233 -35.58 -10.50 -4.97
C ASN A 233 -36.04 -10.20 -6.41
N ILE A 234 -35.10 -9.98 -7.32
CA ILE A 234 -35.45 -9.97 -8.74
C ILE A 234 -35.84 -11.42 -9.06
N GLN A 235 -37.10 -11.67 -9.44
CA GLN A 235 -37.55 -12.96 -9.96
C GLN A 235 -36.84 -13.22 -11.29
N GLN A 236 -35.60 -13.67 -11.16
CA GLN A 236 -34.73 -14.00 -12.26
C GLN A 236 -35.15 -15.34 -12.85
N THR A 237 -36.17 -15.35 -13.70
CA THR A 237 -36.34 -16.44 -14.68
C THR A 237 -35.12 -16.54 -15.59
N ALA A 238 -34.43 -15.41 -15.79
CA ALA A 238 -33.09 -15.29 -16.32
C ALA A 238 -32.20 -14.60 -15.28
N SER A 239 -31.43 -15.38 -14.51
CA SER A 239 -30.43 -14.78 -13.63
C SER A 239 -29.30 -14.16 -14.44
N PRO A 240 -28.80 -12.94 -14.14
CA PRO A 240 -27.51 -12.46 -14.63
C PRO A 240 -26.37 -13.40 -14.18
N TYR A 241 -26.68 -14.41 -13.37
CA TYR A 241 -25.77 -15.43 -12.91
C TYR A 241 -26.21 -16.79 -13.49
N ALA A 242 -25.25 -17.51 -14.05
CA ALA A 242 -25.50 -18.63 -14.93
C ALA A 242 -26.37 -19.76 -14.36
N SER A 243 -27.36 -20.20 -15.14
CA SER A 243 -28.39 -21.18 -14.77
C SER A 243 -27.93 -22.65 -14.82
N ARG A 244 -26.72 -22.96 -14.34
CA ARG A 244 -26.30 -24.29 -13.81
C ARG A 244 -25.29 -24.20 -12.65
N GLY A 245 -25.35 -23.08 -11.91
CA GLY A 245 -24.80 -22.93 -10.56
C GLY A 245 -25.91 -22.63 -9.54
N ALA A 246 -27.11 -23.17 -9.77
CA ALA A 246 -28.30 -22.96 -8.94
C ALA A 246 -28.19 -23.70 -7.59
N ASN A 247 -27.26 -23.24 -6.77
CA ASN A 247 -27.39 -23.10 -5.34
C ASN A 247 -26.58 -21.86 -5.01
N CYS A 248 -27.24 -20.72 -4.88
CA CYS A 248 -26.65 -19.64 -4.13
C CYS A 248 -26.36 -20.23 -2.73
N LEU A 249 -25.07 -20.48 -2.45
CA LEU A 249 -24.53 -21.37 -1.40
C LEU A 249 -25.54 -22.31 -0.72
N SER A 250 -25.64 -23.54 -1.21
CA SER A 250 -25.70 -24.67 -0.27
C SER A 250 -24.29 -24.80 0.29
N GLY A 251 -24.04 -24.22 1.47
CA GLY A 251 -22.86 -24.58 2.23
C GLY A 251 -22.82 -26.09 2.41
N MET A 252 -21.63 -26.68 2.47
CA MET A 252 -21.48 -28.06 2.92
C MET A 252 -22.10 -28.17 4.33
N GLY A 253 -23.31 -28.72 4.41
CA GLY A 253 -24.15 -28.80 5.61
C GLY A 253 -25.62 -28.70 5.20
N GLY A 254 -26.28 -29.85 5.04
CA GLY A 254 -27.60 -29.94 4.44
C GLY A 254 -28.66 -29.07 5.12
N ILE A 255 -29.44 -28.35 4.33
CA ILE A 255 -30.92 -28.20 4.29
C ILE A 255 -31.19 -27.30 3.06
N GLY A 256 -32.15 -27.69 2.20
CA GLY A 256 -32.32 -27.15 0.85
C GLY A 256 -32.96 -25.76 0.75
N GLY A 257 -32.41 -24.92 -0.14
CA GLY A 257 -32.99 -23.67 -0.64
C GLY A 257 -31.94 -22.72 -1.22
N ALA A 258 -32.06 -22.34 -2.50
CA ALA A 258 -31.09 -21.50 -3.23
C ALA A 258 -31.48 -20.01 -3.20
N TYR A 259 -30.64 -19.13 -2.65
CA TYR A 259 -30.92 -17.69 -2.58
C TYR A 259 -29.70 -16.77 -2.79
N CYS A 260 -29.78 -15.93 -3.81
CA CYS A 260 -28.66 -15.11 -4.26
C CYS A 260 -28.71 -13.77 -3.54
N TYR A 261 -28.01 -13.71 -2.40
CA TYR A 261 -28.27 -12.64 -1.47
C TYR A 261 -27.44 -11.36 -1.70
N PRO A 262 -28.06 -10.18 -1.49
CA PRO A 262 -27.44 -8.85 -1.44
C PRO A 262 -26.42 -8.68 -0.32
N TYR A 263 -25.80 -7.50 -0.25
CA TYR A 263 -25.00 -7.05 0.90
C TYR A 263 -25.79 -7.15 2.21
N ILE A 264 -27.13 -7.04 2.18
CA ILE A 264 -28.02 -7.33 3.31
C ILE A 264 -29.34 -8.02 2.87
N SER A 265 -29.72 -9.16 3.44
CA SER A 265 -30.99 -9.85 3.16
C SER A 265 -31.78 -10.20 4.42
N ILE A 266 -33.07 -10.51 4.26
CA ILE A 266 -33.92 -11.03 5.34
C ILE A 266 -34.21 -12.49 5.05
N THR A 267 -33.97 -13.36 6.02
CA THR A 267 -34.25 -14.78 5.93
C THR A 267 -35.69 -15.09 6.29
N ALA A 268 -36.18 -16.26 5.88
CA ALA A 268 -37.57 -16.69 6.12
C ALA A 268 -37.92 -16.82 7.63
N ASP A 269 -36.92 -17.04 8.49
CA ASP A 269 -37.01 -17.07 9.95
C ASP A 269 -36.83 -15.69 10.61
N LYS A 270 -36.91 -14.60 9.83
CA LYS A 270 -36.74 -13.21 10.31
C LYS A 270 -35.35 -12.97 10.93
N ALA A 271 -34.28 -13.50 10.36
CA ALA A 271 -32.92 -13.02 10.62
C ALA A 271 -32.49 -12.05 9.51
N VAL A 272 -31.66 -11.07 9.84
CA VAL A 272 -31.03 -10.19 8.86
C VAL A 272 -29.63 -10.71 8.59
N MET A 273 -29.28 -10.92 7.33
CA MET A 273 -27.99 -11.46 6.91
C MET A 273 -27.20 -10.39 6.17
N VAL A 274 -26.00 -10.05 6.63
CA VAL A 274 -25.08 -9.13 5.94
C VAL A 274 -23.96 -9.94 5.27
N ARG A 275 -23.62 -9.66 4.01
CA ARG A 275 -22.54 -10.33 3.31
C ARG A 275 -21.39 -9.37 3.01
N ARG A 276 -20.17 -9.77 3.38
CA ARG A 276 -18.93 -9.00 3.15
C ARG A 276 -18.10 -9.60 2.01
N PRO A 277 -17.09 -8.89 1.46
CA PRO A 277 -16.25 -9.36 0.35
C PRO A 277 -15.48 -10.69 0.59
N GLY A 278 -15.42 -11.16 1.84
CA GLY A 278 -14.94 -12.51 2.20
C GLY A 278 -15.96 -13.63 1.95
N GLY A 279 -17.13 -13.32 1.39
CA GLY A 279 -18.15 -14.28 0.97
C GLY A 279 -18.99 -14.87 2.10
N ALA A 280 -18.46 -14.94 3.33
CA ALA A 280 -19.17 -15.47 4.49
C ALA A 280 -20.34 -14.55 4.91
N PRO A 281 -21.57 -15.11 5.04
CA PRO A 281 -22.70 -14.38 5.58
C PRO A 281 -22.56 -14.17 7.09
N LEU A 282 -22.91 -12.98 7.55
CA LEU A 282 -23.06 -12.59 8.95
C LEU A 282 -24.55 -12.56 9.27
N TYR A 283 -25.00 -13.29 10.28
CA TYR A 283 -26.41 -13.34 10.66
C TYR A 283 -26.67 -12.52 11.92
N PHE A 284 -27.77 -11.78 11.91
CA PHE A 284 -28.29 -10.96 13.01
C PHE A 284 -29.75 -11.31 13.26
N ASN A 285 -30.22 -11.31 14.51
CA ASN A 285 -31.65 -11.51 14.77
C ASN A 285 -32.45 -10.21 14.55
N THR A 286 -33.73 -10.31 14.20
CA THR A 286 -34.62 -9.13 14.02
C THR A 286 -35.01 -8.44 15.33
N SER A 287 -34.65 -9.02 16.48
CA SER A 287 -35.02 -8.53 17.82
C SER A 287 -33.87 -7.87 18.60
N ASN A 288 -32.83 -7.35 17.93
CA ASN A 288 -31.72 -6.56 18.50
C ASN A 288 -30.98 -7.20 19.70
N SER A 289 -30.92 -8.53 19.81
CA SER A 289 -30.48 -9.20 21.06
C SER A 289 -29.56 -10.40 20.90
N LEU A 290 -29.26 -10.84 19.68
CA LEU A 290 -28.14 -11.74 19.44
C LEU A 290 -27.06 -10.92 18.74
N LEU A 291 -26.06 -10.57 19.55
CA LEU A 291 -24.78 -10.08 19.11
C LEU A 291 -24.23 -11.04 18.02
N PRO A 292 -23.50 -10.51 17.03
CA PRO A 292 -22.85 -11.40 16.08
C PRO A 292 -21.84 -12.31 16.82
N ALA A 293 -21.31 -13.32 16.14
CA ALA A 293 -20.26 -14.16 16.72
C ALA A 293 -19.14 -13.29 17.33
N ALA A 294 -18.46 -13.78 18.38
CA ALA A 294 -17.57 -12.95 19.18
C ALA A 294 -16.40 -12.34 18.38
N ASP A 295 -16.10 -12.90 17.21
CA ASP A 295 -15.10 -12.43 16.23
C ASP A 295 -15.64 -11.44 15.18
N VAL A 296 -16.91 -11.03 15.28
CA VAL A 296 -17.58 -10.16 14.32
C VAL A 296 -17.85 -8.77 14.91
N ASN A 297 -17.25 -7.77 14.27
CA ASN A 297 -17.28 -6.40 14.74
C ASN A 297 -18.41 -5.55 14.15
N ASP A 298 -19.08 -6.05 13.12
CA ASP A 298 -20.21 -5.38 12.49
C ASP A 298 -21.39 -5.26 13.46
N ARG A 299 -22.17 -4.20 13.32
CA ARG A 299 -23.38 -3.96 14.11
C ARG A 299 -24.52 -3.58 13.19
N ILE A 300 -25.74 -3.94 13.56
CA ILE A 300 -26.94 -3.61 12.79
C ILE A 300 -28.00 -2.99 13.70
N ALA A 301 -28.79 -2.08 13.15
CA ALA A 301 -29.95 -1.48 13.78
C ALA A 301 -31.07 -1.21 12.77
N ALA A 302 -32.31 -1.05 13.24
CA ALA A 302 -33.41 -0.55 12.41
C ALA A 302 -33.15 0.91 12.01
N TRP A 303 -33.25 1.22 10.72
CA TRP A 303 -33.33 2.60 10.24
C TRP A 303 -34.79 3.03 10.27
N THR A 304 -35.10 4.04 11.08
CA THR A 304 -36.47 4.56 11.23
C THR A 304 -36.62 5.96 10.66
N ASP A 305 -37.80 6.23 10.10
CA ASP A 305 -38.27 7.55 9.68
C ASP A 305 -39.64 7.78 10.33
N ASN A 306 -39.80 8.90 11.05
CA ASN A 306 -40.99 9.20 11.88
C ASN A 306 -41.42 8.06 12.83
N GLY A 307 -40.47 7.25 13.30
CA GLY A 307 -40.72 6.12 14.20
C GLY A 307 -41.10 4.81 13.50
N GLU A 308 -41.28 4.80 12.18
CA GLU A 308 -41.51 3.60 11.38
C GLU A 308 -40.20 3.10 10.78
N GLN A 309 -39.99 1.77 10.75
CA GLN A 309 -38.81 1.20 10.13
C GLN A 309 -38.89 1.31 8.59
N VAL A 310 -37.93 2.02 8.00
CA VAL A 310 -37.76 2.17 6.55
C VAL A 310 -36.57 1.37 6.00
N GLY A 311 -35.83 0.71 6.89
CA GLY A 311 -34.80 -0.25 6.51
C GLY A 311 -33.83 -0.60 7.64
N TRP A 312 -32.55 -0.74 7.31
CA TRP A 312 -31.48 -1.12 8.25
C TRP A 312 -30.28 -0.20 8.14
N THR A 313 -29.63 0.04 9.27
CA THR A 313 -28.31 0.66 9.36
C THR A 313 -27.30 -0.41 9.75
N VAL A 314 -26.20 -0.54 9.01
CA VAL A 314 -25.09 -1.44 9.32
C VAL A 314 -23.83 -0.62 9.58
N VAL A 315 -23.24 -0.77 10.75
CA VAL A 315 -21.92 -0.21 11.06
C VAL A 315 -20.88 -1.27 10.73
N ASN A 316 -19.99 -0.95 9.80
CA ASN A 316 -18.88 -1.80 9.41
C ASN A 316 -17.85 -1.89 10.56
N GLY A 317 -17.55 -3.10 11.00
CA GLY A 317 -16.69 -3.35 12.14
C GLY A 317 -15.20 -3.08 11.91
N LEU A 318 -14.79 -2.83 10.66
CA LEU A 318 -13.42 -2.49 10.29
C LEU A 318 -13.23 -0.98 10.13
N SER A 319 -14.18 -0.30 9.48
CA SER A 319 -14.04 1.11 9.11
C SER A 319 -14.86 2.08 9.94
N ASP A 320 -15.79 1.59 10.77
CA ASP A 320 -16.88 2.37 11.38
C ASP A 320 -17.78 3.08 10.35
N ALA A 321 -17.67 2.77 9.06
CA ALA A 321 -18.57 3.31 8.05
C ALA A 321 -20.00 2.81 8.30
N VAL A 322 -20.95 3.70 8.10
CA VAL A 322 -22.37 3.46 8.32
C VAL A 322 -23.07 3.31 6.99
N GLU A 323 -23.58 2.12 6.73
CA GLU A 323 -24.32 1.75 5.52
C GLU A 323 -25.82 1.80 5.84
N LYS A 324 -26.61 2.45 5.00
CA LYS A 324 -28.08 2.42 5.08
C LYS A 324 -28.66 1.59 3.97
N TYR A 325 -29.59 0.72 4.30
CA TYR A 325 -30.28 -0.14 3.36
C TYR A 325 -31.78 0.06 3.49
N ASN A 326 -32.52 0.14 2.38
CA ASN A 326 -33.98 0.26 2.41
C ASN A 326 -34.67 -1.08 2.75
N MET A 327 -36.01 -1.08 2.85
CA MET A 327 -36.82 -2.28 3.13
C MET A 327 -36.64 -3.45 2.14
N LEU A 328 -36.12 -3.20 0.93
CA LEU A 328 -35.81 -4.23 -0.07
C LEU A 328 -34.37 -4.76 0.04
N GLY A 329 -33.58 -4.25 0.99
CA GLY A 329 -32.17 -4.58 1.18
C GLY A 329 -31.25 -3.92 0.16
N LEU A 330 -31.66 -2.82 -0.48
CA LEU A 330 -30.81 -2.02 -1.37
C LEU A 330 -30.02 -0.98 -0.57
N LEU A 331 -28.71 -0.95 -0.78
CA LEU A 331 -27.78 0.01 -0.20
C LEU A 331 -28.07 1.41 -0.72
N MET A 332 -28.56 2.30 0.12
CA MET A 332 -28.93 3.67 -0.26
C MET A 332 -27.82 4.68 0.00
N GLU A 333 -27.05 4.47 1.08
CA GLU A 333 -26.06 5.42 1.58
C GLU A 333 -24.88 4.66 2.20
N ILE A 334 -23.65 5.09 1.93
CA ILE A 334 -22.49 4.80 2.77
C ILE A 334 -22.01 6.14 3.34
N ARG A 335 -21.95 6.24 4.65
CA ARG A 335 -21.31 7.35 5.37
C ARG A 335 -20.02 6.85 5.96
N ASN A 336 -18.89 7.34 5.44
CA ASN A 336 -17.59 7.02 6.00
C ASN A 336 -17.42 7.68 7.37
N ARG A 337 -16.44 7.20 8.14
CA ARG A 337 -16.16 7.72 9.49
C ARG A 337 -15.97 9.24 9.50
N ASN A 338 -15.28 9.77 8.48
CA ASN A 338 -15.08 11.20 8.22
C ASN A 338 -16.37 11.97 7.82
N GLY A 339 -17.55 11.38 7.95
CA GLY A 339 -18.82 12.02 7.64
C GLY A 339 -19.13 12.16 6.14
N ARG A 340 -18.19 11.85 5.24
CA ARG A 340 -18.42 11.89 3.79
C ARG A 340 -19.42 10.81 3.40
N VAL A 341 -20.33 11.19 2.51
CA VAL A 341 -21.46 10.37 2.10
C VAL A 341 -21.32 9.98 0.64
N LYS A 342 -21.53 8.69 0.36
CA LYS A 342 -21.83 8.19 -0.98
C LYS A 342 -23.30 7.79 -1.02
N THR A 343 -24.00 8.18 -2.08
CA THR A 343 -25.41 7.84 -2.29
C THR A 343 -25.58 6.96 -3.51
N PHE A 344 -26.56 6.07 -3.44
CA PHE A 344 -26.81 5.04 -4.44
C PHE A 344 -28.23 5.18 -4.97
N VAL A 345 -28.37 5.15 -6.30
CA VAL A 345 -29.66 5.26 -6.99
C VAL A 345 -29.89 3.99 -7.80
N TYR A 346 -31.06 3.38 -7.63
CA TYR A 346 -31.45 2.15 -8.32
C TYR A 346 -32.58 2.43 -9.32
N SER A 347 -32.71 1.54 -10.31
CA SER A 347 -33.82 1.55 -11.26
C SER A 347 -35.14 1.30 -10.56
N ASP A 348 -36.19 1.88 -11.13
CA ASP A 348 -37.57 1.70 -10.72
C ASP A 348 -38.43 1.33 -11.93
N LEU A 349 -39.75 1.20 -11.74
CA LEU A 349 -40.69 0.85 -12.81
C LEU A 349 -40.78 1.92 -13.92
N SER A 350 -40.23 3.11 -13.71
CA SER A 350 -40.19 4.19 -14.71
C SER A 350 -38.88 4.20 -15.51
N THR A 351 -37.88 3.44 -15.09
CA THR A 351 -36.59 3.35 -15.77
C THR A 351 -36.75 2.67 -17.14
N PRO A 352 -36.27 3.27 -18.24
CA PRO A 352 -36.33 2.64 -19.56
C PRO A 352 -35.61 1.28 -19.60
N ALA A 353 -36.22 0.30 -20.25
CA ALA A 353 -35.65 -1.05 -20.44
C ALA A 353 -34.29 -1.07 -21.16
N THR A 354 -33.95 0.01 -21.87
CA THR A 354 -32.64 0.20 -22.52
C THR A 354 -31.52 0.58 -21.55
N ILE A 355 -31.86 0.99 -20.32
CA ILE A 355 -30.90 1.33 -19.26
C ILE A 355 -30.80 0.17 -18.26
N ALA A 356 -31.94 -0.35 -17.81
CA ALA A 356 -32.04 -1.51 -16.95
C ALA A 356 -33.32 -2.28 -17.28
N PRO A 357 -33.30 -3.62 -17.35
CA PRO A 357 -34.46 -4.40 -17.81
C PRO A 357 -35.63 -4.35 -16.82
N ASP A 358 -35.35 -4.24 -15.52
CA ASP A 358 -36.37 -4.15 -14.46
C ASP A 358 -35.95 -3.15 -13.37
N ALA A 359 -36.79 -2.99 -12.34
CA ALA A 359 -36.47 -2.23 -11.14
C ALA A 359 -35.43 -2.95 -10.25
N GLY A 360 -34.66 -2.18 -9.48
CA GLY A 360 -33.73 -2.68 -8.49
C GLY A 360 -32.29 -2.88 -8.97
N TYR A 361 -31.90 -2.35 -10.13
CA TYR A 361 -30.52 -2.35 -10.63
C TYR A 361 -29.81 -1.03 -10.31
N LEU A 362 -28.55 -1.07 -9.88
CA LEU A 362 -27.80 0.14 -9.52
C LEU A 362 -27.56 1.01 -10.76
N LEU A 363 -28.11 2.21 -10.80
CA LEU A 363 -27.93 3.13 -11.91
C LEU A 363 -26.81 4.13 -11.67
N ARG A 364 -26.61 4.57 -10.42
CA ARG A 364 -25.65 5.62 -10.11
C ARG A 364 -25.11 5.53 -8.69
N VAL A 365 -23.81 5.79 -8.55
CA VAL A 365 -23.15 6.08 -7.27
C VAL A 365 -22.63 7.51 -7.34
N THR A 366 -22.97 8.33 -6.34
CA THR A 366 -22.56 9.74 -6.26
C THR A 366 -21.79 9.96 -4.97
N ASP A 367 -20.65 10.62 -5.03
CA ASP A 367 -19.88 10.97 -3.84
C ASP A 367 -20.33 12.27 -3.18
N ALA A 368 -19.65 12.64 -2.08
CA ALA A 368 -19.93 13.84 -1.31
C ALA A 368 -19.70 15.16 -2.09
N PHE A 369 -19.02 15.09 -3.24
CA PHE A 369 -18.65 16.22 -4.08
C PHE A 369 -19.44 16.27 -5.40
N GLY A 370 -20.42 15.36 -5.57
CA GLY A 370 -21.29 15.31 -6.73
C GLY A 370 -20.68 14.61 -7.96
N ARG A 371 -19.50 13.99 -7.86
CA ARG A 371 -18.96 13.14 -8.93
C ARG A 371 -19.74 11.83 -8.96
N THR A 372 -19.89 11.25 -10.15
CA THR A 372 -20.78 10.10 -10.34
C THR A 372 -20.17 9.00 -11.17
N LEU A 373 -20.39 7.76 -10.74
CA LEU A 373 -20.33 6.58 -11.59
C LEU A 373 -21.75 6.23 -12.03
N SER A 374 -21.97 6.04 -13.34
CA SER A 374 -23.27 5.65 -13.89
C SER A 374 -23.19 4.29 -14.57
N PHE A 375 -24.25 3.48 -14.46
CA PHE A 375 -24.25 2.10 -14.92
C PHE A 375 -25.47 1.82 -15.82
N THR A 376 -25.28 0.94 -16.82
CA THR A 376 -26.36 0.41 -17.65
C THR A 376 -26.26 -1.11 -17.72
N TYR A 377 -27.35 -1.77 -18.13
CA TYR A 377 -27.47 -3.22 -18.16
C TYR A 377 -28.00 -3.72 -19.50
N ASP A 378 -27.65 -4.94 -19.85
CA ASP A 378 -28.20 -5.61 -21.04
C ASP A 378 -29.60 -6.17 -20.76
N ALA A 379 -30.23 -6.74 -21.80
CA ALA A 379 -31.54 -7.37 -21.69
C ALA A 379 -31.59 -8.61 -20.76
N ASN A 380 -30.43 -9.16 -20.36
CA ASN A 380 -30.32 -10.24 -19.39
C ASN A 380 -30.06 -9.74 -17.95
N GLY A 381 -29.98 -8.42 -17.75
CA GLY A 381 -29.65 -7.82 -16.46
C GLY A 381 -28.17 -7.91 -16.08
N LEU A 382 -27.28 -8.16 -17.05
CA LEU A 382 -25.83 -8.13 -16.86
C LEU A 382 -25.35 -6.69 -16.98
N LEU A 383 -24.39 -6.28 -16.16
CA LEU A 383 -23.79 -4.93 -16.25
C LEU A 383 -23.24 -4.74 -17.67
N HIS A 384 -23.71 -3.76 -18.41
CA HIS A 384 -23.27 -3.52 -19.78
C HIS A 384 -22.22 -2.41 -19.87
N THR A 385 -22.46 -1.28 -19.22
CA THR A 385 -21.47 -0.19 -19.18
C THR A 385 -21.35 0.43 -17.79
N MET A 386 -20.17 0.98 -17.52
CA MET A 386 -19.94 1.97 -16.48
C MET A 386 -19.37 3.23 -17.13
N THR A 387 -19.95 4.38 -16.83
CA THR A 387 -19.43 5.70 -17.23
C THR A 387 -18.85 6.41 -16.02
N ASP A 388 -17.61 6.88 -16.15
CA ASP A 388 -16.90 7.58 -15.09
C ASP A 388 -17.25 9.09 -15.01
N PRO A 389 -16.80 9.83 -13.98
CA PRO A 389 -17.04 11.27 -13.87
C PRO A 389 -16.51 12.11 -15.04
N ALA A 390 -15.51 11.61 -15.77
CA ALA A 390 -14.95 12.24 -16.97
C ALA A 390 -15.67 11.84 -18.26
N GLY A 391 -16.77 11.08 -18.17
CA GLY A 391 -17.56 10.60 -19.31
C GLY A 391 -16.90 9.45 -20.07
N GLN A 392 -15.84 8.85 -19.52
CA GLN A 392 -15.20 7.70 -20.12
C GLN A 392 -16.02 6.44 -19.87
N VAL A 393 -16.20 5.63 -20.92
CA VAL A 393 -17.08 4.45 -20.89
C VAL A 393 -16.24 3.17 -20.84
N TYR A 394 -16.60 2.33 -19.89
CA TYR A 394 -16.12 0.97 -19.72
C TYR A 394 -17.23 0.02 -20.17
N ILE A 395 -16.92 -0.93 -21.05
CA ILE A 395 -17.90 -1.85 -21.62
C ILE A 395 -17.60 -3.26 -21.13
N TYR A 396 -18.64 -3.94 -20.66
CA TYR A 396 -18.58 -5.29 -20.09
C TYR A 396 -19.33 -6.25 -21.02
N ASP A 397 -18.61 -7.23 -21.57
CA ASP A 397 -19.19 -8.26 -22.43
C ASP A 397 -19.22 -9.61 -21.73
N TYR A 398 -20.21 -10.43 -22.09
CA TYR A 398 -20.42 -11.72 -21.47
C TYR A 398 -20.51 -12.84 -22.50
N GLY A 399 -19.96 -14.00 -22.15
CA GLY A 399 -20.05 -15.22 -22.95
C GLY A 399 -21.41 -15.90 -22.83
N VAL A 400 -21.59 -16.99 -23.59
CA VAL A 400 -22.82 -17.80 -23.63
C VAL A 400 -23.26 -18.36 -22.27
N ALA A 401 -22.31 -18.54 -21.34
CA ALA A 401 -22.55 -18.99 -19.98
C ALA A 401 -22.82 -17.83 -19.01
N ARG A 402 -23.04 -16.59 -19.49
CA ARG A 402 -23.15 -15.36 -18.69
C ARG A 402 -21.92 -15.08 -17.81
N THR A 403 -20.75 -15.62 -18.19
CA THR A 403 -19.47 -15.26 -17.60
C THR A 403 -18.94 -13.99 -18.25
N LEU A 404 -18.36 -13.08 -17.47
CA LEU A 404 -17.76 -11.85 -18.01
C LEU A 404 -16.57 -12.22 -18.90
N SER A 405 -16.71 -12.07 -20.21
CA SER A 405 -15.72 -12.46 -21.21
C SER A 405 -14.69 -11.38 -21.48
N SER A 406 -15.08 -10.11 -21.41
CA SER A 406 -14.17 -8.99 -21.61
C SER A 406 -14.60 -7.71 -20.92
N VAL A 407 -13.62 -6.86 -20.66
CA VAL A 407 -13.82 -5.44 -20.36
C VAL A 407 -13.05 -4.61 -21.38
N THR A 408 -13.77 -3.74 -22.08
CA THR A 408 -13.19 -2.72 -22.95
C THR A 408 -13.07 -1.44 -22.16
N TYR A 409 -11.84 -0.97 -22.00
CA TYR A 409 -11.49 0.21 -21.24
C TYR A 409 -11.50 1.47 -22.11
N PRO A 410 -11.54 2.66 -21.48
CA PRO A 410 -11.35 3.93 -22.18
C PRO A 410 -10.10 3.89 -23.08
N GLY A 411 -10.25 4.33 -24.32
CA GLY A 411 -9.20 4.18 -25.35
C GLY A 411 -9.24 2.87 -26.14
N GLY A 412 -10.24 2.00 -25.91
CA GLY A 412 -10.53 0.82 -26.75
C GLY A 412 -9.69 -0.42 -26.45
N LYS A 413 -8.86 -0.38 -25.40
CA LYS A 413 -8.05 -1.53 -24.98
C LYS A 413 -8.91 -2.56 -24.25
N VAL A 414 -8.72 -3.84 -24.54
CA VAL A 414 -9.62 -4.91 -24.09
C VAL A 414 -8.86 -5.93 -23.25
N LYS A 415 -9.33 -6.16 -22.01
CA LYS A 415 -8.91 -7.31 -21.19
C LYS A 415 -9.93 -8.43 -21.36
N ARG A 416 -9.47 -9.66 -21.56
CA ARG A 416 -10.33 -10.85 -21.77
C ARG A 416 -10.13 -11.90 -20.69
N TYR A 417 -11.20 -12.60 -20.38
CA TYR A 417 -11.25 -13.63 -19.35
C TYR A 417 -11.61 -14.98 -19.99
N LEU A 418 -10.76 -15.97 -19.75
CA LEU A 418 -10.90 -17.31 -20.30
C LEU A 418 -11.43 -18.24 -19.23
N TYR A 419 -12.39 -19.07 -19.62
CA TYR A 419 -13.09 -20.01 -18.73
C TYR A 419 -13.05 -21.42 -19.28
N ASN A 420 -13.09 -22.40 -18.39
CA ASN A 420 -13.36 -23.79 -18.72
C ASN A 420 -12.40 -24.42 -19.75
N GLU A 421 -11.14 -23.95 -19.78
CA GLU A 421 -10.13 -24.57 -20.64
C GLU A 421 -9.75 -25.93 -20.07
N SER A 422 -10.06 -27.01 -20.80
CA SER A 422 -9.85 -28.39 -20.35
C SER A 422 -8.40 -28.69 -19.94
N ALA A 423 -7.41 -28.02 -20.55
CA ALA A 423 -6.00 -28.15 -20.21
C ALA A 423 -5.65 -27.61 -18.81
N ASN A 424 -6.51 -26.77 -18.22
CA ASN A 424 -6.33 -26.14 -16.92
C ASN A 424 -7.23 -26.76 -15.83
N ILE A 425 -7.94 -27.83 -16.15
CA ILE A 425 -8.82 -28.54 -15.21
C ILE A 425 -8.42 -30.00 -15.20
N ASN A 426 -8.17 -30.56 -14.01
CA ASN A 426 -7.74 -31.96 -13.91
C ASN A 426 -8.75 -32.91 -14.59
N TYR A 427 -8.22 -33.84 -15.37
CA TYR A 427 -8.97 -34.78 -16.23
C TYR A 427 -9.87 -34.12 -17.28
N GLY A 428 -9.71 -32.82 -17.55
CA GLY A 428 -10.47 -32.10 -18.57
C GLY A 428 -11.98 -32.02 -18.31
N VAL A 429 -12.41 -32.18 -17.05
CA VAL A 429 -13.83 -32.06 -16.70
C VAL A 429 -14.33 -30.62 -16.94
N SER A 430 -15.59 -30.49 -17.33
CA SER A 430 -16.17 -29.19 -17.63
C SER A 430 -16.56 -28.45 -16.34
N LEU A 431 -15.83 -27.39 -16.02
CA LEU A 431 -16.16 -26.38 -15.02
C LEU A 431 -16.44 -25.04 -15.73
N PRO A 432 -17.66 -24.82 -16.26
CA PRO A 432 -17.98 -23.71 -17.17
C PRO A 432 -17.73 -22.31 -16.60
N PHE A 433 -17.64 -22.18 -15.27
CA PHE A 433 -17.46 -20.91 -14.58
C PHE A 433 -16.06 -20.72 -13.98
N ALA A 434 -15.21 -21.73 -14.06
CA ALA A 434 -13.85 -21.65 -13.57
C ALA A 434 -13.04 -20.71 -14.48
N LEU A 435 -12.64 -19.55 -13.96
CA LEU A 435 -11.70 -18.64 -14.63
C LEU A 435 -10.34 -19.34 -14.74
N THR A 436 -9.92 -19.70 -15.95
CA THR A 436 -8.69 -20.46 -16.24
C THR A 436 -7.59 -19.60 -16.85
N GLY A 437 -7.91 -18.36 -17.27
CA GLY A 437 -6.89 -17.42 -17.69
C GLY A 437 -7.36 -15.99 -17.88
N ILE A 438 -6.38 -15.10 -18.00
CA ILE A 438 -6.57 -13.69 -18.32
C ILE A 438 -5.66 -13.36 -19.51
N VAL A 439 -6.26 -12.80 -20.56
CA VAL A 439 -5.52 -12.15 -21.66
C VAL A 439 -5.60 -10.66 -21.42
N ASP A 440 -4.45 -10.02 -21.32
CA ASP A 440 -4.35 -8.61 -21.01
C ASP A 440 -4.63 -7.72 -22.21
N GLU A 441 -4.57 -6.42 -21.98
CA GLU A 441 -4.78 -5.36 -22.96
C GLU A 441 -3.66 -5.27 -24.04
N ASN A 442 -2.58 -6.03 -23.89
CA ASN A 442 -1.53 -6.25 -24.89
C ASN A 442 -1.76 -7.53 -25.71
N GLU A 443 -2.94 -8.14 -25.58
CA GLU A 443 -3.32 -9.40 -26.25
C GLU A 443 -2.46 -10.61 -25.84
N SER A 444 -1.77 -10.52 -24.70
CA SER A 444 -0.91 -11.57 -24.16
C SER A 444 -1.62 -12.33 -23.05
N ARG A 445 -1.46 -13.66 -22.97
CA ARG A 445 -1.92 -14.44 -21.81
C ARG A 445 -1.08 -14.06 -20.59
N PHE A 446 -1.63 -13.18 -19.77
CA PHE A 446 -0.99 -12.67 -18.57
C PHE A 446 -1.06 -13.66 -17.41
N ALA A 447 -2.19 -14.35 -17.22
CA ALA A 447 -2.38 -15.26 -16.09
C ALA A 447 -3.04 -16.59 -16.47
N THR A 448 -2.69 -17.64 -15.73
CA THR A 448 -3.25 -19.00 -15.85
C THR A 448 -3.60 -19.53 -14.47
N PHE A 449 -4.80 -20.12 -14.36
CA PHE A 449 -5.29 -20.71 -13.12
C PHE A 449 -5.72 -22.15 -13.37
N ARG A 450 -5.38 -23.06 -12.45
CA ARG A 450 -5.73 -24.48 -12.56
C ARG A 450 -6.58 -24.96 -11.40
N TYR A 451 -7.42 -25.94 -11.69
CA TYR A 451 -8.40 -26.49 -10.75
C TYR A 451 -8.40 -28.02 -10.73
N ASN A 452 -8.78 -28.59 -9.60
CA ASN A 452 -9.21 -29.98 -9.51
C ASN A 452 -10.64 -30.15 -10.07
N VAL A 453 -11.08 -31.41 -10.16
CA VAL A 453 -12.42 -31.77 -10.66
C VAL A 453 -13.58 -31.23 -9.82
N ASP A 454 -13.34 -30.89 -8.56
CA ASP A 454 -14.31 -30.35 -7.61
C ASP A 454 -14.34 -28.81 -7.59
N GLY A 455 -13.54 -28.15 -8.44
CA GLY A 455 -13.43 -26.69 -8.50
C GLY A 455 -12.47 -26.08 -7.48
N THR A 456 -11.74 -26.88 -6.69
CA THR A 456 -10.67 -26.36 -5.82
C THR A 456 -9.50 -25.84 -6.64
N ALA A 457 -9.03 -24.63 -6.34
CA ALA A 457 -7.92 -24.01 -7.04
C ALA A 457 -6.59 -24.60 -6.58
N ILE A 458 -5.77 -25.10 -7.52
CA ILE A 458 -4.51 -25.79 -7.23
C ILE A 458 -3.28 -25.07 -7.78
N SER A 459 -3.46 -24.12 -8.70
CA SER A 459 -2.33 -23.35 -9.23
C SER A 459 -2.76 -21.98 -9.72
N THR A 460 -1.87 -21.02 -9.50
CA THR A 460 -1.89 -19.70 -10.13
C THR A 460 -0.50 -19.42 -10.67
N GLU A 461 -0.42 -18.86 -11.87
CA GLU A 461 0.83 -18.40 -12.47
C GLU A 461 0.55 -17.22 -13.40
N HIS A 462 1.52 -16.33 -13.52
CA HIS A 462 1.57 -15.36 -14.61
C HIS A 462 2.28 -15.98 -15.84
N ALA A 463 2.36 -15.22 -16.92
CA ALA A 463 3.01 -15.65 -18.15
C ALA A 463 4.44 -16.16 -17.88
N LEU A 464 4.91 -17.09 -18.72
CA LEU A 464 6.26 -17.67 -18.63
C LEU A 464 6.56 -18.38 -17.29
N GLY A 465 5.53 -18.72 -16.49
CA GLY A 465 5.69 -19.36 -15.19
C GLY A 465 6.13 -18.41 -14.06
N ALA A 466 6.09 -17.10 -14.29
CA ALA A 466 6.33 -16.11 -13.25
C ALA A 466 5.24 -16.21 -12.16
N GLU A 467 5.62 -15.97 -10.90
CA GLU A 467 4.74 -16.06 -9.73
C GLU A 467 3.88 -17.34 -9.72
N LYS A 468 4.47 -18.47 -10.14
CA LYS A 468 3.80 -19.77 -10.10
C LYS A 468 3.75 -20.31 -8.67
N TYR A 469 2.54 -20.43 -8.14
CA TYR A 469 2.28 -21.15 -6.90
C TYR A 469 1.43 -22.39 -7.20
N THR A 470 1.70 -23.48 -6.49
CA THR A 470 0.84 -24.66 -6.49
C THR A 470 0.43 -25.02 -5.08
N VAL A 471 -0.83 -25.41 -4.90
CA VAL A 471 -1.39 -25.81 -3.61
C VAL A 471 -1.83 -27.27 -3.69
N SER A 472 -1.44 -28.07 -2.70
CA SER A 472 -1.86 -29.45 -2.56
C SER A 472 -2.72 -29.62 -1.31
N TYR A 473 -3.91 -30.18 -1.50
CA TYR A 473 -4.87 -30.48 -0.44
C TYR A 473 -4.83 -31.99 -0.16
N THR A 474 -4.43 -32.38 1.04
CA THR A 474 -4.40 -33.80 1.44
C THR A 474 -5.71 -34.16 2.14
N SER A 475 -6.52 -35.04 1.53
CA SER A 475 -7.79 -35.47 2.12
C SER A 475 -7.60 -36.04 3.53
N GLY A 476 -8.47 -35.64 4.47
CA GLY A 476 -8.41 -36.08 5.86
C GLY A 476 -7.28 -35.45 6.71
N SER A 477 -6.45 -34.59 6.14
CA SER A 477 -5.40 -33.88 6.88
C SER A 477 -5.89 -32.55 7.47
N THR A 478 -5.17 -32.03 8.46
CA THR A 478 -5.40 -30.70 9.05
C THR A 478 -4.51 -29.61 8.42
N PHE A 479 -3.82 -29.92 7.33
CA PHE A 479 -2.85 -29.04 6.71
C PHE A 479 -2.89 -29.05 5.17
N ASN A 480 -2.45 -27.95 4.57
CA ASN A 480 -2.26 -27.81 3.13
C ASN A 480 -0.81 -27.45 2.84
N THR A 481 -0.28 -27.86 1.68
CA THR A 481 1.07 -27.48 1.26
C THR A 481 1.05 -26.53 0.07
N VAL A 482 1.98 -25.59 0.05
CA VAL A 482 2.16 -24.60 -1.01
C VAL A 482 3.59 -24.66 -1.51
N THR A 483 3.76 -24.86 -2.81
CA THR A 483 5.06 -24.72 -3.49
C THR A 483 5.13 -23.34 -4.11
N ASP A 484 6.18 -22.58 -3.81
CA ASP A 484 6.41 -21.25 -4.37
C ASP A 484 7.15 -21.28 -5.72
N PRO A 485 7.36 -20.13 -6.39
CA PRO A 485 7.98 -20.08 -7.71
C PRO A 485 9.44 -20.56 -7.75
N LEU A 486 10.11 -20.63 -6.59
CA LEU A 486 11.48 -21.15 -6.47
C LEU A 486 11.50 -22.65 -6.09
N GLY A 487 10.33 -23.27 -5.94
CA GLY A 487 10.18 -24.67 -5.56
C GLY A 487 10.17 -24.91 -4.05
N ALA A 488 10.19 -23.87 -3.21
CA ALA A 488 10.16 -24.05 -1.76
C ALA A 488 8.75 -24.44 -1.30
N VAL A 489 8.66 -25.52 -0.54
CA VAL A 489 7.39 -26.05 -0.03
C VAL A 489 7.14 -25.55 1.40
N ARG A 490 5.99 -24.91 1.61
CA ARG A 490 5.49 -24.49 2.91
C ARG A 490 4.26 -25.29 3.30
N THR A 491 4.16 -25.67 4.57
CA THR A 491 3.02 -26.43 5.11
C THR A 491 2.22 -25.56 6.07
N TYR A 492 0.92 -25.41 5.82
CA TYR A 492 0.01 -24.58 6.59
C TYR A 492 -0.97 -25.47 7.37
N PHE A 493 -0.89 -25.45 8.69
CA PHE A 493 -1.84 -26.14 9.57
C PHE A 493 -3.00 -25.20 9.86
N ILE A 494 -4.22 -25.58 9.46
CA ILE A 494 -5.40 -24.72 9.55
C ILE A 494 -6.31 -25.21 10.67
N LYS A 495 -6.82 -24.28 11.49
CA LYS A 495 -7.85 -24.53 12.52
C LYS A 495 -9.02 -23.55 12.38
N LYS A 496 -10.11 -23.78 13.10
CA LYS A 496 -11.27 -22.88 13.14
C LYS A 496 -11.50 -22.42 14.59
N PRO A 497 -10.78 -21.37 15.05
CA PRO A 497 -10.88 -20.92 16.44
C PRO A 497 -12.21 -20.20 16.75
N ALA A 498 -12.89 -19.64 15.74
CA ALA A 498 -14.19 -18.98 15.86
C ALA A 498 -15.00 -19.14 14.54
N THR A 499 -15.50 -18.06 13.94
CA THR A 499 -16.29 -18.13 12.69
C THR A 499 -15.40 -18.46 11.48
N PHE A 500 -14.18 -17.93 11.46
CA PHE A 500 -13.26 -18.07 10.33
C PHE A 500 -12.19 -19.15 10.55
N ARG A 501 -11.77 -19.80 9.44
CA ARG A 501 -10.60 -20.69 9.43
C ARG A 501 -9.34 -19.83 9.44
N LYS A 502 -8.39 -20.16 10.32
CA LYS A 502 -7.12 -19.43 10.47
C LYS A 502 -5.94 -20.37 10.54
N ALA A 503 -4.76 -19.91 10.12
CA ALA A 503 -3.52 -20.66 10.28
C ALA A 503 -3.15 -20.78 11.76
N ALA A 504 -2.81 -21.98 12.20
CA ALA A 504 -2.29 -22.27 13.54
C ALA A 504 -0.77 -22.39 13.56
N GLU A 505 -0.20 -22.91 12.49
CA GLU A 505 1.22 -23.13 12.32
C GLU A 505 1.58 -23.09 10.84
N ILE A 506 2.73 -22.54 10.51
CA ILE A 506 3.31 -22.55 9.17
C ILE A 506 4.71 -23.13 9.28
N ARG A 507 5.03 -24.15 8.49
CA ARG A 507 6.40 -24.68 8.37
C ARG A 507 6.99 -24.26 7.04
N GLN A 508 8.24 -23.84 7.05
CA GLN A 508 9.01 -23.57 5.83
C GLN A 508 10.41 -24.19 5.91
N PRO A 509 11.11 -24.33 4.77
CA PRO A 509 12.52 -24.73 4.78
C PRO A 509 13.39 -23.68 5.47
N SER A 510 14.48 -24.10 6.12
CA SER A 510 15.52 -23.19 6.57
C SER A 510 16.21 -22.50 5.39
N ALA A 511 16.95 -21.41 5.64
CA ALA A 511 17.59 -20.63 4.59
C ALA A 511 18.63 -21.42 3.75
N ASP A 512 19.20 -22.48 4.32
CA ASP A 512 20.09 -23.43 3.65
C ASP A 512 19.34 -24.62 3.01
N GLY A 513 18.03 -24.74 3.25
CA GLY A 513 17.18 -25.83 2.80
C GLY A 513 17.36 -27.15 3.55
N ALA A 514 18.20 -27.20 4.59
CA ALA A 514 18.58 -28.45 5.26
C ALA A 514 17.56 -28.94 6.30
N SER A 515 16.69 -28.06 6.80
CA SER A 515 15.71 -28.37 7.84
C SER A 515 14.40 -27.62 7.60
N THR A 516 13.41 -27.85 8.46
CA THR A 516 12.15 -27.09 8.46
C THR A 516 12.01 -26.35 9.78
N VAL A 517 11.61 -25.08 9.71
CA VAL A 517 11.38 -24.22 10.88
C VAL A 517 9.90 -23.81 10.95
N PRO A 518 9.29 -23.82 12.14
CA PRO A 518 7.89 -23.43 12.32
C PRO A 518 7.74 -21.96 12.70
N LEU A 519 6.62 -21.38 12.29
CA LEU A 519 5.97 -20.20 12.86
C LEU A 519 4.66 -20.67 13.46
N SER A 520 4.28 -20.18 14.66
CA SER A 520 3.06 -20.64 15.34
C SER A 520 2.18 -19.50 15.83
N MET A 521 0.86 -19.74 15.84
CA MET A 521 -0.18 -18.78 16.20
C MET A 521 -1.24 -19.40 17.11
N THR A 522 -1.54 -18.71 18.21
CA THR A 522 -2.67 -19.03 19.10
C THR A 522 -3.72 -17.95 19.04
N TYR A 523 -4.97 -18.30 19.37
CA TYR A 523 -6.09 -17.38 19.30
C TYR A 523 -6.90 -17.47 20.59
N ASP A 524 -7.54 -16.36 20.95
CA ASP A 524 -8.50 -16.31 22.05
C ASP A 524 -9.88 -16.87 21.63
N ALA A 525 -10.85 -16.82 22.54
CA ALA A 525 -12.22 -17.32 22.31
C ALA A 525 -12.99 -16.50 21.24
N ASN A 526 -12.57 -15.26 20.99
CA ASN A 526 -13.11 -14.40 19.93
C ASN A 526 -12.28 -14.52 18.65
N GLY A 527 -11.41 -15.53 18.53
CA GLY A 527 -10.59 -15.75 17.35
C GLY A 527 -9.54 -14.67 17.08
N ASN A 528 -9.24 -13.77 18.03
CA ASN A 528 -8.16 -12.80 17.87
C ASN A 528 -6.80 -13.45 18.08
N LEU A 529 -5.77 -12.95 17.41
CA LEU A 529 -4.41 -13.47 17.52
C LEU A 529 -3.87 -13.19 18.93
N ALA A 530 -3.72 -14.22 19.76
CA ALA A 530 -3.27 -14.10 21.16
C ALA A 530 -1.74 -14.21 21.30
N THR A 531 -1.12 -15.13 20.55
CA THR A 531 0.34 -15.24 20.46
C THR A 531 0.77 -15.53 19.04
N TYR A 532 1.92 -15.01 18.65
CA TYR A 532 2.60 -15.27 17.39
C TYR A 532 4.07 -15.53 17.68
N THR A 533 4.60 -16.67 17.27
CA THR A 533 6.01 -17.01 17.36
C THR A 533 6.57 -17.06 15.95
N ASP A 534 7.52 -16.18 15.62
CA ASP A 534 8.14 -16.12 14.30
C ASP A 534 9.04 -17.34 14.00
N PHE A 535 9.55 -17.44 12.77
CA PHE A 535 10.46 -18.53 12.37
C PHE A 535 11.81 -18.55 13.12
N ASN A 536 12.16 -17.47 13.82
CA ASN A 536 13.36 -17.36 14.65
C ASN A 536 13.07 -17.70 16.13
N GLY A 537 11.83 -18.01 16.48
CA GLY A 537 11.39 -18.30 17.85
C GLY A 537 11.07 -17.06 18.69
N ASN A 538 11.08 -15.84 18.11
CA ASN A 538 10.68 -14.64 18.84
C ASN A 538 9.16 -14.63 19.04
N VAL A 539 8.73 -14.48 20.28
CA VAL A 539 7.32 -14.49 20.65
C VAL A 539 6.79 -13.05 20.70
N THR A 540 5.67 -12.80 20.04
CA THR A 540 4.84 -11.62 20.22
C THR A 540 3.51 -12.03 20.85
N LYS A 541 3.12 -11.35 21.93
CA LYS A 541 1.87 -11.61 22.66
C LYS A 541 0.92 -10.42 22.54
N TYR A 542 -0.36 -10.70 22.39
CA TYR A 542 -1.42 -9.69 22.32
C TYR A 542 -2.46 -9.91 23.43
N THR A 543 -3.13 -8.82 23.81
CA THR A 543 -4.38 -8.87 24.60
C THR A 543 -5.42 -7.97 23.95
N TYR A 544 -6.70 -8.23 24.23
CA TYR A 544 -7.82 -7.55 23.59
C TYR A 544 -8.89 -7.15 24.61
N ASP A 545 -9.59 -6.06 24.30
CA ASP A 545 -10.92 -5.80 24.82
C ASP A 545 -11.88 -6.74 24.09
N LEU A 546 -12.36 -7.78 24.78
CA LEU A 546 -13.23 -8.78 24.18
C LEU A 546 -14.65 -8.26 23.89
N ALA A 547 -15.07 -7.13 24.46
CA ALA A 547 -16.40 -6.55 24.18
C ALA A 547 -16.42 -5.82 22.83
N ARG A 548 -15.32 -5.14 22.48
CA ARG A 548 -15.17 -4.41 21.20
C ARG A 548 -14.24 -5.12 20.21
N ASN A 549 -13.58 -6.20 20.61
CA ASN A 549 -12.60 -6.93 19.82
C ASN A 549 -11.43 -6.04 19.35
N LEU A 550 -10.89 -5.22 20.25
CA LEU A 550 -9.84 -4.23 19.97
C LEU A 550 -8.54 -4.58 20.71
N PRO A 551 -7.35 -4.53 20.07
CA PRO A 551 -6.09 -4.90 20.72
C PRO A 551 -5.71 -3.86 21.79
N LEU A 552 -5.51 -4.33 23.03
CA LEU A 552 -5.13 -3.50 24.17
C LEU A 552 -3.63 -3.45 24.37
N THR A 553 -2.95 -4.59 24.23
CA THR A 553 -1.49 -4.65 24.37
C THR A 553 -0.86 -5.51 23.30
N LYS A 554 0.36 -5.13 22.89
CA LYS A 554 1.27 -5.92 22.07
C LYS A 554 2.62 -5.96 22.78
N VAL A 555 3.12 -7.15 23.08
CA VAL A 555 4.44 -7.36 23.66
C VAL A 555 5.30 -8.14 22.68
N SER A 556 6.23 -7.46 22.02
CA SER A 556 7.21 -8.10 21.13
C SER A 556 8.40 -8.61 21.93
N ALA A 557 9.04 -9.70 21.46
CA ALA A 557 10.10 -10.42 22.18
C ALA A 557 9.68 -10.82 23.62
N PHE A 558 8.43 -11.22 23.79
CA PHE A 558 7.82 -11.62 25.05
C PHE A 558 8.65 -12.72 25.74
N GLY A 559 8.84 -12.59 27.06
CA GLY A 559 9.64 -13.52 27.87
C GLY A 559 11.16 -13.27 27.81
N THR A 560 11.62 -12.28 27.05
CA THR A 560 13.04 -11.88 26.97
C THR A 560 13.30 -10.53 27.66
N THR A 561 14.57 -10.22 27.93
CA THR A 561 14.98 -8.90 28.44
C THR A 561 14.85 -7.77 27.41
N SER A 562 14.67 -8.13 26.13
CA SER A 562 14.47 -7.17 25.03
C SER A 562 12.98 -6.93 24.75
N ALA A 563 12.09 -7.39 25.64
CA ALA A 563 10.66 -7.22 25.47
C ALA A 563 10.28 -5.74 25.42
N ILE A 564 9.52 -5.37 24.38
CA ILE A 564 8.95 -4.04 24.23
C ILE A 564 7.44 -4.15 24.24
N THR A 565 6.78 -3.26 24.97
CA THR A 565 5.33 -3.26 25.16
C THR A 565 4.72 -2.01 24.53
N THR A 566 3.66 -2.22 23.75
CA THR A 566 2.76 -1.16 23.28
C THR A 566 1.41 -1.36 23.94
N THR A 567 0.84 -0.31 24.53
CA THR A 567 -0.49 -0.31 25.13
C THR A 567 -1.38 0.71 24.42
N THR A 568 -2.59 0.31 24.05
CA THR A 568 -3.55 1.18 23.37
C THR A 568 -4.80 1.36 24.22
N VAL A 569 -5.17 2.61 24.45
CA VAL A 569 -6.50 3.01 24.95
C VAL A 569 -7.28 3.55 23.76
N TRP A 570 -8.44 2.95 23.51
CA TRP A 570 -9.29 3.27 22.37
C TRP A 570 -10.27 4.38 22.70
N ASP A 571 -10.63 5.18 21.70
CA ASP A 571 -11.72 6.16 21.79
C ASP A 571 -13.04 5.43 22.10
N THR A 572 -13.91 6.05 22.90
CA THR A 572 -15.17 5.42 23.34
C THR A 572 -16.23 5.35 22.26
N ARG A 573 -16.16 6.24 21.26
CA ARG A 573 -17.09 6.33 20.12
C ARG A 573 -16.55 5.56 18.93
N TRP A 574 -15.27 5.72 18.64
CA TRP A 574 -14.63 5.24 17.41
C TRP A 574 -13.70 4.07 17.67
N ARG A 575 -13.48 3.20 16.66
CA ARG A 575 -12.42 2.18 16.68
C ARG A 575 -11.06 2.80 16.34
N LEU A 576 -10.75 3.94 16.96
CA LEU A 576 -9.51 4.70 16.79
C LEU A 576 -8.76 4.81 18.12
N PRO A 577 -7.42 4.80 18.12
CA PRO A 577 -6.65 4.98 19.34
C PRO A 577 -6.85 6.38 19.94
N ALA A 578 -7.29 6.48 21.18
CA ALA A 578 -7.27 7.74 21.93
C ALA A 578 -5.88 8.00 22.53
N ARG A 579 -5.22 6.96 23.04
CA ARG A 579 -3.85 7.03 23.55
C ARG A 579 -3.08 5.77 23.21
N ILE A 580 -1.80 5.91 22.89
CA ILE A 580 -0.87 4.81 22.65
C ILE A 580 0.38 5.05 23.48
N ALA A 581 0.69 4.14 24.39
CA ALA A 581 1.95 4.12 25.13
C ALA A 581 2.92 3.17 24.43
N GLU A 582 4.09 3.68 24.10
CA GLU A 582 5.20 3.00 23.44
C GLU A 582 6.49 3.26 24.23
N PRO A 583 7.58 2.53 23.95
CA PRO A 583 8.89 2.87 24.50
C PRO A 583 9.20 4.37 24.36
N LYS A 584 9.46 5.02 25.50
CA LYS A 584 9.85 6.42 25.67
C LYS A 584 8.81 7.46 25.24
N ARG A 585 7.56 7.08 24.96
CA ARG A 585 6.51 8.06 24.60
C ARG A 585 5.08 7.60 24.86
N ILE A 586 4.21 8.55 25.12
CA ILE A 586 2.76 8.40 25.02
C ILE A 586 2.25 9.33 23.94
N THR A 587 1.59 8.78 22.93
CA THR A 587 0.88 9.56 21.91
C THR A 587 -0.60 9.64 22.28
N THR A 588 -1.18 10.84 22.29
CA THR A 588 -2.60 11.09 22.55
C THR A 588 -3.25 11.73 21.34
N TYR A 589 -4.44 11.27 20.98
CA TYR A 589 -5.27 11.82 19.91
C TYR A 589 -6.59 12.32 20.48
N THR A 590 -7.08 13.43 19.94
CA THR A 590 -8.47 13.84 20.12
C THR A 590 -9.15 13.90 18.77
N TYR A 591 -10.46 13.70 18.76
CA TYR A 591 -11.23 13.57 17.54
C TYR A 591 -12.50 14.42 17.59
N ASP A 592 -12.90 14.97 16.45
CA ASP A 592 -14.22 15.58 16.29
C ASP A 592 -15.34 14.51 16.19
N ASP A 593 -16.57 14.94 15.94
CA ASP A 593 -17.73 14.06 15.79
C ASP A 593 -17.75 13.30 14.45
N ASN A 594 -16.85 13.60 13.53
CA ASN A 594 -16.59 12.87 12.29
C ASN A 594 -15.26 12.08 12.39
N ALA A 595 -14.75 11.86 13.60
CA ALA A 595 -13.51 11.16 13.86
C ALA A 595 -12.26 11.74 13.16
N ASN A 596 -12.28 13.00 12.73
CA ASN A 596 -11.09 13.68 12.26
C ASN A 596 -10.21 14.02 13.46
N VAL A 597 -8.89 13.83 13.32
CA VAL A 597 -7.94 14.10 14.40
C VAL A 597 -7.86 15.60 14.65
N LEU A 598 -8.36 16.10 15.79
CA LEU A 598 -8.26 17.52 16.17
C LEU A 598 -6.89 17.86 16.77
N SER A 599 -6.34 16.95 17.56
CA SER A 599 -5.01 17.12 18.15
C SER A 599 -4.25 15.82 18.18
N LYS A 600 -2.93 15.90 17.98
CA LYS A 600 -1.98 14.85 18.31
C LYS A 600 -1.00 15.40 19.33
N VAL A 601 -0.76 14.67 20.41
CA VAL A 601 0.22 15.04 21.43
C VAL A 601 1.19 13.89 21.63
N ILE A 602 2.49 14.14 21.44
CA ILE A 602 3.53 13.18 21.81
C ILE A 602 4.19 13.67 23.10
N GLN A 603 3.95 12.96 24.19
CA GLN A 603 4.60 13.18 25.47
C GLN A 603 5.77 12.19 25.59
N PRO A 604 7.03 12.64 25.60
CA PRO A 604 8.14 11.75 25.93
C PRO A 604 7.98 11.21 27.35
N THR A 605 8.50 10.01 27.61
CA THR A 605 8.45 9.35 28.92
C THR A 605 9.79 8.74 29.28
N THR A 606 10.00 8.45 30.56
CA THR A 606 11.19 7.73 31.04
C THR A 606 11.13 6.22 30.81
N ASP A 607 10.02 5.69 30.27
CA ASP A 607 9.76 4.26 30.13
C ASP A 607 10.46 3.67 28.90
N ALA A 608 11.69 3.19 29.08
CA ALA A 608 12.51 2.70 27.98
C ALA A 608 11.95 1.46 27.25
N THR A 609 11.06 0.69 27.86
CA THR A 609 10.53 -0.57 27.30
C THR A 609 9.03 -0.52 27.01
N GLY A 610 8.32 0.52 27.46
CA GLY A 610 6.87 0.63 27.34
C GLY A 610 6.11 -0.22 28.36
N ALA A 611 6.81 -0.86 29.29
CA ALA A 611 6.22 -1.79 30.27
C ALA A 611 5.34 -1.08 31.32
N SER A 612 5.57 0.22 31.55
CA SER A 612 4.71 1.04 32.43
C SER A 612 3.41 1.49 31.74
N GLY A 613 3.31 1.30 30.42
CA GLY A 613 2.12 1.61 29.63
C GLY A 613 1.60 3.03 29.86
N MET A 614 0.31 3.16 30.14
CA MET A 614 -0.34 4.46 30.38
C MET A 614 0.06 5.14 31.70
N SER A 615 0.78 4.42 32.57
CA SER A 615 1.31 4.92 33.85
C SER A 615 2.77 5.39 33.73
N ALA A 616 3.35 5.38 32.53
CA ALA A 616 4.72 5.86 32.30
C ALA A 616 4.88 7.33 32.73
N THR A 617 5.99 7.62 33.43
CA THR A 617 6.29 8.97 33.91
C THR A 617 6.72 9.87 32.75
N ALA A 618 6.09 11.04 32.62
CA ALA A 618 6.42 12.02 31.60
C ALA A 618 7.87 12.53 31.74
N ALA A 619 8.51 12.78 30.60
CA ALA A 619 9.83 13.36 30.48
C ALA A 619 9.78 14.49 29.43
N GLY A 620 10.52 15.58 29.67
CA GLY A 620 10.61 16.69 28.72
C GLY A 620 9.27 17.38 28.42
N VAL A 621 9.26 18.16 27.35
CA VAL A 621 8.10 18.93 26.89
C VAL A 621 7.32 18.13 25.86
N ALA A 622 5.98 18.16 25.95
CA ALA A 622 5.11 17.55 24.96
C ALA A 622 5.18 18.28 23.62
N GLN A 623 5.22 17.52 22.53
CA GLN A 623 5.01 18.05 21.19
C GLN A 623 3.53 17.98 20.85
N VAL A 624 2.94 19.11 20.44
CA VAL A 624 1.49 19.22 20.19
C VAL A 624 1.28 19.62 18.73
N TRP A 625 0.43 18.88 18.03
CA TRP A 625 -0.10 19.27 16.73
C TRP A 625 -1.59 19.53 16.87
N SER A 626 -2.07 20.57 16.21
CA SER A 626 -3.51 20.82 16.08
C SER A 626 -3.92 20.91 14.62
N TYR A 627 -5.09 20.36 14.33
CA TYR A 627 -5.65 20.30 12.99
C TYR A 627 -7.05 20.90 12.98
N THR A 628 -7.40 21.54 11.88
CA THR A 628 -8.77 21.99 11.63
C THR A 628 -9.27 21.43 10.32
N TYR A 629 -10.59 21.33 10.18
CA TYR A 629 -11.25 20.74 9.02
C TYR A 629 -12.45 21.59 8.62
N ASN A 630 -12.83 21.50 7.35
CA ASN A 630 -14.11 22.03 6.88
C ASN A 630 -15.26 21.05 7.19
N ALA A 631 -16.49 21.44 6.83
CA ALA A 631 -17.68 20.62 7.05
C ALA A 631 -17.70 19.29 6.26
N LEU A 632 -16.82 19.12 5.26
CA LEU A 632 -16.64 17.91 4.46
C LEU A 632 -15.43 17.08 4.90
N SER A 633 -14.89 17.37 6.09
CA SER A 633 -13.73 16.69 6.67
C SER A 633 -12.49 16.76 5.79
N GLN A 634 -12.31 17.88 5.09
CA GLN A 634 -11.06 18.23 4.42
C GLN A 634 -10.25 19.14 5.33
N MET A 635 -8.95 18.87 5.45
CA MET A 635 -8.06 19.54 6.38
C MET A 635 -7.83 21.00 5.97
N LEU A 636 -8.14 21.96 6.82
CA LEU A 636 -7.92 23.38 6.56
C LEU A 636 -6.58 23.89 7.10
N THR A 637 -6.15 23.40 8.27
CA THR A 637 -4.88 23.82 8.87
C THR A 637 -4.17 22.67 9.54
N VAL A 638 -2.83 22.74 9.55
CA VAL A 638 -1.93 21.95 10.39
C VAL A 638 -1.05 22.93 11.14
N LYS A 639 -1.13 22.97 12.47
CA LYS A 639 -0.17 23.68 13.32
C LYS A 639 0.76 22.66 13.95
N GLY A 640 2.05 22.84 13.76
CA GLY A 640 3.07 21.96 14.33
C GLY A 640 3.37 22.26 15.80
N PRO A 641 4.38 21.57 16.36
CA PRO A 641 4.70 21.63 17.78
C PRO A 641 5.62 22.79 18.15
N ARG A 642 6.07 23.62 17.20
CA ARG A 642 6.94 24.75 17.52
C ARG A 642 6.17 25.81 18.27
N THR A 643 6.80 26.34 19.30
CA THR A 643 6.26 27.41 20.14
C THR A 643 6.99 28.74 19.92
N ASP A 644 8.13 28.69 19.22
CA ASP A 644 9.01 29.83 18.97
C ASP A 644 8.69 30.57 17.67
N VAL A 645 8.02 29.91 16.73
CA VAL A 645 7.52 30.47 15.47
C VAL A 645 6.14 29.90 15.17
N ASP A 646 5.34 30.62 14.38
CA ASP A 646 4.13 30.01 13.83
C ASP A 646 4.53 29.02 12.73
N ASP A 647 4.20 27.76 12.93
CA ASP A 647 4.47 26.66 12.00
C ASP A 647 3.17 26.10 11.40
N THR A 648 2.23 27.01 11.12
CA THR A 648 0.91 26.68 10.58
C THR A 648 0.95 26.59 9.04
N THR A 649 0.58 25.43 8.51
CA THR A 649 0.28 25.23 7.08
C THR A 649 -1.23 25.29 6.87
N THR A 650 -1.68 25.94 5.80
CA THR A 650 -3.12 26.06 5.47
C THR A 650 -3.45 25.52 4.08
N PHE A 651 -4.65 24.97 3.92
CA PHE A 651 -5.14 24.39 2.67
C PHE A 651 -6.51 24.97 2.30
N THR A 652 -6.77 25.10 1.00
CA THR A 652 -8.08 25.48 0.46
C THR A 652 -8.56 24.49 -0.59
N TYR A 653 -9.87 24.38 -0.74
CA TYR A 653 -10.51 23.44 -1.67
C TYR A 653 -11.59 24.14 -2.51
N ASP A 654 -11.87 23.60 -3.70
CA ASP A 654 -13.04 23.99 -4.48
C ASP A 654 -14.31 23.24 -4.04
N ALA A 655 -15.44 23.54 -4.70
CA ALA A 655 -16.73 22.91 -4.41
C ALA A 655 -16.78 21.41 -4.78
N GLN A 656 -15.88 20.96 -5.66
CA GLN A 656 -15.72 19.56 -6.08
C GLN A 656 -14.74 18.81 -5.16
N GLY A 657 -14.24 19.47 -4.11
CA GLY A 657 -13.34 18.88 -3.14
C GLY A 657 -11.88 18.78 -3.58
N ASN A 658 -11.50 19.39 -4.71
CA ASN A 658 -10.12 19.40 -5.15
C ASN A 658 -9.32 20.44 -4.36
N LEU A 659 -8.06 20.14 -4.04
CA LEU A 659 -7.14 21.09 -3.42
C LEU A 659 -6.89 22.24 -4.41
N THR A 660 -7.00 23.50 -3.97
CA THR A 660 -6.79 24.69 -4.80
C THR A 660 -5.58 25.49 -4.39
N SER A 661 -5.22 25.47 -3.11
CA SER A 661 -3.98 26.06 -2.63
C SER A 661 -3.49 25.40 -1.36
N GLU A 662 -2.18 25.48 -1.17
CA GLU A 662 -1.49 25.23 0.10
C GLU A 662 -0.58 26.40 0.38
N THR A 663 -0.57 26.88 1.62
CA THR A 663 0.39 27.89 2.09
C THR A 663 1.18 27.31 3.25
N ASP A 664 2.51 27.27 3.11
CA ASP A 664 3.41 26.79 4.15
C ASP A 664 3.50 27.79 5.33
N ALA A 665 4.17 27.36 6.40
CA ALA A 665 4.42 28.20 7.58
C ALA A 665 5.23 29.48 7.32
N LEU A 666 5.94 29.57 6.20
CA LEU A 666 6.70 30.76 5.79
C LEU A 666 5.86 31.72 4.94
N GLY A 667 4.60 31.37 4.63
CA GLY A 667 3.71 32.14 3.79
C GLY A 667 3.91 31.90 2.29
N HIS A 668 4.65 30.86 1.89
CA HIS A 668 4.78 30.50 0.48
C HIS A 668 3.58 29.69 0.02
N THR A 669 2.90 30.18 -1.02
CA THR A 669 1.68 29.56 -1.54
C THR A 669 1.94 28.80 -2.84
N THR A 670 1.56 27.53 -2.86
CA THR A 670 1.44 26.71 -4.07
C THR A 670 -0.04 26.65 -4.46
N THR A 671 -0.35 26.85 -5.74
CA THR A 671 -1.73 26.78 -6.24
C THR A 671 -1.93 25.62 -7.21
N TYR A 672 -3.13 25.06 -7.20
CA TYR A 672 -3.55 23.89 -7.97
C TYR A 672 -4.81 24.26 -8.75
N SER A 673 -4.82 24.03 -10.06
CA SER A 673 -5.90 24.47 -10.94
C SER A 673 -6.07 23.53 -12.14
N ASN A 674 -7.08 23.81 -12.97
CA ASN A 674 -7.42 23.02 -14.16
C ASN A 674 -7.67 21.54 -13.85
N HIS A 675 -8.33 21.25 -12.72
CA HIS A 675 -8.69 19.87 -12.39
C HIS A 675 -9.59 19.28 -13.46
N ASP A 676 -9.32 18.05 -13.87
CA ASP A 676 -10.22 17.32 -14.76
C ASP A 676 -11.45 16.81 -13.98
N PRO A 677 -12.50 16.30 -14.67
CA PRO A 677 -13.72 15.85 -13.98
C PRO A 677 -13.51 14.66 -13.02
N ALA A 678 -12.40 13.94 -13.13
CA ALA A 678 -12.03 12.90 -12.17
C ALA A 678 -11.39 13.50 -10.90
N GLY A 679 -10.92 14.75 -10.94
CA GLY A 679 -10.27 15.47 -9.86
C GLY A 679 -8.74 15.48 -9.94
N ARG A 680 -8.15 15.11 -11.08
CA ARG A 680 -6.69 15.15 -11.29
C ARG A 680 -6.25 16.56 -11.66
N VAL A 681 -5.15 17.04 -11.09
CA VAL A 681 -4.65 18.41 -11.29
C VAL A 681 -4.13 18.63 -12.70
N GLY A 682 -4.59 19.68 -13.37
CA GLY A 682 -4.07 20.06 -14.70
C GLY A 682 -2.93 21.08 -14.64
N ARG A 683 -2.82 21.87 -13.57
CA ARG A 683 -1.77 22.88 -13.42
C ARG A 683 -1.41 23.13 -11.96
N ILE A 684 -0.12 23.17 -11.68
CA ILE A 684 0.47 23.59 -10.40
C ILE A 684 1.27 24.86 -10.63
N VAL A 685 1.14 25.86 -9.75
CA VAL A 685 2.01 27.04 -9.72
C VAL A 685 2.70 27.09 -8.37
N ASP A 686 4.03 26.97 -8.41
CA ASP A 686 4.90 27.07 -7.23
C ASP A 686 4.95 28.50 -6.67
N PRO A 687 5.39 28.71 -5.43
CA PRO A 687 5.49 30.04 -4.82
C PRO A 687 6.40 31.02 -5.55
N ASN A 688 7.35 30.52 -6.34
CA ASN A 688 8.22 31.34 -7.18
C ASN A 688 7.57 31.72 -8.53
N GLY A 689 6.29 31.39 -8.75
CA GLY A 689 5.53 31.67 -9.97
C GLY A 689 5.77 30.68 -11.11
N LEU A 690 6.60 29.65 -10.92
CA LEU A 690 6.85 28.64 -11.95
C LEU A 690 5.63 27.73 -12.08
N ALA A 691 5.10 27.64 -13.30
CA ALA A 691 3.96 26.78 -13.60
C ALA A 691 4.40 25.43 -14.19
N THR A 692 3.74 24.38 -13.71
CA THR A 692 3.81 23.02 -14.26
C THR A 692 2.42 22.57 -14.70
N ASP A 693 2.25 22.30 -15.99
CA ASP A 693 1.03 21.78 -16.59
C ASP A 693 1.10 20.25 -16.76
N PHE A 694 -0.04 19.57 -16.61
CA PHE A 694 -0.18 18.12 -16.69
C PHE A 694 -1.31 17.75 -17.67
N SER A 695 -1.10 16.69 -18.43
CA SER A 695 -2.16 16.06 -19.23
C SER A 695 -2.23 14.57 -18.94
N TYR A 696 -3.41 13.97 -19.15
CA TYR A 696 -3.68 12.57 -18.83
C TYR A 696 -4.23 11.82 -20.03
N THR A 697 -3.93 10.52 -20.10
CA THR A 697 -4.56 9.60 -21.05
C THR A 697 -6.04 9.38 -20.68
N PRO A 698 -6.88 8.84 -21.58
CA PRO A 698 -8.27 8.50 -21.25
C PRO A 698 -8.42 7.52 -20.06
N ARG A 699 -7.41 6.66 -19.80
CA ARG A 699 -7.38 5.77 -18.62
C ARG A 699 -6.78 6.43 -17.38
N GLY A 700 -6.40 7.71 -17.47
CA GLY A 700 -5.92 8.51 -16.34
C GLY A 700 -4.44 8.48 -16.04
N TRP A 701 -3.63 7.85 -16.90
CA TRP A 701 -2.18 7.86 -16.75
C TRP A 701 -1.61 9.21 -17.19
N LEU A 702 -0.52 9.66 -16.58
CA LEU A 702 0.10 10.94 -16.92
C LEU A 702 0.66 10.89 -18.35
N ALA A 703 0.12 11.67 -19.27
CA ALA A 703 0.58 11.71 -20.66
C ALA A 703 1.71 12.73 -20.88
N SER A 704 1.65 13.88 -20.21
CA SER A 704 2.72 14.88 -20.28
C SER A 704 2.83 15.71 -19.00
N ARG A 705 4.04 16.23 -18.77
CA ARG A 705 4.35 17.26 -17.78
C ARG A 705 5.16 18.36 -18.45
N THR A 706 4.69 19.60 -18.36
CA THR A 706 5.34 20.76 -18.97
C THR A 706 5.65 21.80 -17.90
N THR A 707 6.92 22.07 -17.63
CA THR A 707 7.35 23.10 -16.67
C THR A 707 7.93 24.29 -17.44
N GLY A 708 7.22 25.41 -17.48
CA GLY A 708 7.57 26.51 -18.41
C GLY A 708 7.52 26.04 -19.87
N SER A 709 8.64 26.08 -20.58
CA SER A 709 8.77 25.55 -21.96
C SER A 709 9.21 24.08 -22.03
N GLU A 710 9.67 23.51 -20.90
CA GLU A 710 10.28 22.19 -20.87
C GLU A 710 9.22 21.10 -20.73
N SER A 711 9.04 20.29 -21.77
CA SER A 711 8.01 19.25 -21.80
C SER A 711 8.59 17.85 -21.73
N THR A 712 8.07 17.03 -20.83
CA THR A 712 8.33 15.59 -20.76
C THR A 712 7.05 14.84 -21.14
N SER A 713 7.13 13.86 -22.04
CA SER A 713 6.01 13.02 -22.44
C SER A 713 6.21 11.56 -22.02
N PHE A 714 5.11 10.88 -21.74
CA PHE A 714 5.09 9.50 -21.29
C PHE A 714 4.18 8.67 -22.20
N GLU A 715 4.70 7.55 -22.68
CA GLU A 715 3.95 6.59 -23.49
C GLU A 715 3.80 5.27 -22.72
N TYR A 716 2.65 4.62 -22.90
CA TYR A 716 2.29 3.40 -22.18
C TYR A 716 1.83 2.32 -23.16
N ASP A 717 1.96 1.07 -22.75
CA ASP A 717 1.30 -0.04 -23.44
C ASP A 717 -0.20 -0.14 -23.09
N GLY A 718 -0.87 -1.19 -23.55
CA GLY A 718 -2.31 -1.37 -23.32
C GLY A 718 -2.68 -1.57 -21.85
N VAL A 719 -1.77 -2.11 -21.03
CA VAL A 719 -2.01 -2.43 -19.61
C VAL A 719 -1.57 -1.29 -18.67
N GLY A 720 -0.87 -0.29 -19.19
CA GLY A 720 -0.42 0.89 -18.43
C GLY A 720 1.01 0.83 -17.95
N GLN A 721 1.83 -0.06 -18.50
CA GLN A 721 3.26 -0.04 -18.26
C GLN A 721 3.90 1.07 -19.07
N LEU A 722 4.74 1.89 -18.44
CA LEU A 722 5.49 2.96 -19.10
C LEU A 722 6.45 2.33 -20.10
N THR A 723 6.26 2.55 -21.40
CA THR A 723 7.12 2.02 -22.47
C THR A 723 8.14 3.03 -22.94
N LYS A 724 7.87 4.32 -22.77
CA LYS A 724 8.79 5.37 -23.21
C LYS A 724 8.60 6.67 -22.45
N VAL A 725 9.72 7.34 -22.17
CA VAL A 725 9.78 8.73 -21.68
C VAL A 725 10.55 9.54 -22.71
N THR A 726 10.02 10.70 -23.10
CA THR A 726 10.75 11.70 -23.90
C THR A 726 10.97 12.94 -23.04
N LEU A 727 12.23 13.30 -22.83
CA LEU A 727 12.68 14.47 -22.09
C LEU A 727 12.60 15.75 -22.95
N PRO A 728 12.65 16.94 -22.32
CA PRO A 728 12.55 18.21 -23.04
C PRO A 728 13.62 18.42 -24.11
N ASN A 729 14.82 17.88 -23.90
CA ASN A 729 15.93 17.94 -24.86
C ASN A 729 15.80 16.92 -26.01
N GLY A 730 14.68 16.20 -26.10
CA GLY A 730 14.42 15.17 -27.12
C GLY A 730 15.02 13.79 -26.81
N SER A 731 15.82 13.67 -25.75
CA SER A 731 16.33 12.38 -25.28
C SER A 731 15.18 11.53 -24.76
N GLN A 732 15.34 10.23 -24.90
CA GLN A 732 14.35 9.19 -24.69
C GLN A 732 14.93 8.04 -23.87
N LEU A 733 14.08 7.49 -23.01
CA LEU A 733 14.27 6.20 -22.36
C LEU A 733 13.14 5.28 -22.80
N SER A 734 13.48 4.07 -23.24
CA SER A 734 12.51 3.02 -23.59
C SER A 734 12.58 1.88 -22.59
N TYR A 735 11.43 1.26 -22.32
CA TYR A 735 11.27 0.20 -21.34
C TYR A 735 10.58 -0.99 -22.00
N ILE A 736 11.11 -2.18 -21.77
CA ILE A 736 10.55 -3.43 -22.30
C ILE A 736 10.20 -4.36 -21.15
N TYR A 737 9.01 -4.93 -21.23
CA TYR A 737 8.46 -5.84 -20.23
C TYR A 737 8.24 -7.21 -20.86
N ASP A 738 8.35 -8.26 -20.06
CA ASP A 738 7.85 -9.57 -20.48
C ASP A 738 6.32 -9.67 -20.32
N ALA A 739 5.74 -10.75 -20.84
CA ALA A 739 4.29 -11.00 -20.76
C ALA A 739 3.77 -11.18 -19.32
N ALA A 740 4.65 -11.28 -18.31
CA ALA A 740 4.28 -11.30 -16.89
C ALA A 740 4.35 -9.91 -16.25
N HIS A 741 4.50 -8.87 -17.07
CA HIS A 741 4.60 -7.46 -16.68
C HIS A 741 5.84 -7.13 -15.86
N ARG A 742 6.95 -7.81 -16.14
CA ARG A 742 8.23 -7.58 -15.45
C ARG A 742 9.19 -6.85 -16.37
N LEU A 743 9.80 -5.78 -15.87
CA LEU A 743 10.80 -5.01 -16.63
C LEU A 743 12.01 -5.89 -16.94
N THR A 744 12.30 -6.07 -18.23
CA THR A 744 13.41 -6.88 -18.73
C THR A 744 14.49 -6.06 -19.43
N GLN A 745 14.18 -4.87 -19.92
CA GLN A 745 15.18 -3.99 -20.52
C GLN A 745 14.84 -2.51 -20.37
N VAL A 746 15.88 -1.68 -20.23
CA VAL A 746 15.83 -0.22 -20.37
C VAL A 746 16.87 0.20 -21.39
N THR A 747 16.51 1.11 -22.30
CA THR A 747 17.39 1.59 -23.38
C THR A 747 17.35 3.11 -23.45
N ASP A 748 18.51 3.75 -23.58
CA ASP A 748 18.62 5.20 -23.78
C ASP A 748 18.61 5.60 -25.27
N SER A 749 18.69 6.90 -25.55
CA SER A 749 18.66 7.44 -26.93
C SER A 749 19.89 7.13 -27.75
N LEU A 750 20.99 6.80 -27.08
CA LEU A 750 22.25 6.45 -27.73
C LEU A 750 22.30 4.95 -28.06
N GLY A 751 21.31 4.18 -27.61
CA GLY A 751 21.24 2.73 -27.78
C GLY A 751 21.92 1.94 -26.67
N ASN A 752 22.44 2.61 -25.63
CA ASN A 752 22.95 1.89 -24.46
C ASN A 752 21.77 1.25 -23.72
N SER A 753 21.98 0.05 -23.19
CA SER A 753 20.90 -0.71 -22.56
C SER A 753 21.31 -1.40 -21.28
N ILE A 754 20.33 -1.59 -20.41
CA ILE A 754 20.41 -2.45 -19.23
C ILE A 754 19.37 -3.56 -19.38
N THR A 755 19.81 -4.82 -19.36
CA THR A 755 18.96 -6.00 -19.49
C THR A 755 18.95 -6.81 -18.19
N TYR A 756 17.76 -7.22 -17.77
CA TYR A 756 17.51 -8.03 -16.57
C TYR A 756 17.16 -9.47 -16.93
N THR A 757 17.81 -10.42 -16.28
CA THR A 757 17.35 -11.81 -16.26
C THR A 757 16.69 -12.08 -14.91
N LEU A 758 15.40 -12.38 -14.93
CA LEU A 758 14.60 -12.61 -13.73
C LEU A 758 14.34 -14.10 -13.53
N ASP A 759 14.30 -14.56 -12.27
CA ASP A 759 13.75 -15.88 -11.95
C ASP A 759 12.21 -15.86 -11.89
N ALA A 760 11.60 -17.01 -11.60
CA ALA A 760 10.14 -17.12 -11.53
C ALA A 760 9.51 -16.31 -10.38
N LYS A 761 10.28 -15.91 -9.35
CA LYS A 761 9.83 -15.05 -8.25
C LYS A 761 10.16 -13.56 -8.50
N GLY A 762 10.69 -13.25 -9.68
CA GLY A 762 11.09 -11.89 -10.06
C GLY A 762 12.45 -11.45 -9.52
N ASN A 763 13.25 -12.32 -8.89
CA ASN A 763 14.58 -11.91 -8.43
C ASN A 763 15.51 -11.72 -9.63
N GLN A 764 16.32 -10.66 -9.59
CA GLN A 764 17.31 -10.35 -10.64
C GLN A 764 18.49 -11.32 -10.59
N LYS A 765 18.43 -12.42 -11.34
CA LYS A 765 19.54 -13.37 -11.49
C LYS A 765 20.72 -12.77 -12.24
N ALA A 766 20.48 -11.88 -13.19
CA ALA A 766 21.53 -11.15 -13.86
C ALA A 766 21.11 -9.75 -14.27
N VAL A 767 22.09 -8.85 -14.29
CA VAL A 767 21.98 -7.49 -14.83
C VAL A 767 23.16 -7.28 -15.77
N GLN A 768 22.87 -6.89 -17.01
CA GLN A 768 23.86 -6.65 -18.06
C GLN A 768 23.70 -5.24 -18.60
N ALA A 769 24.78 -4.47 -18.61
CA ALA A 769 24.81 -3.16 -19.25
C ALA A 769 25.66 -3.25 -20.51
N ALA A 770 25.10 -2.81 -21.64
CA ALA A 770 25.76 -2.81 -22.94
C ALA A 770 25.69 -1.43 -23.59
N ASP A 771 26.69 -1.11 -24.42
CA ASP A 771 26.65 0.06 -25.28
C ASP A 771 25.73 -0.13 -26.51
N ALA A 772 25.65 0.89 -27.36
CA ALA A 772 24.88 0.89 -28.59
C ALA A 772 25.21 -0.25 -29.58
N ASN A 773 26.43 -0.79 -29.54
CA ASN A 773 26.88 -1.87 -30.40
C ASN A 773 26.67 -3.25 -29.76
N GLY A 774 26.07 -3.30 -28.56
CA GLY A 774 25.88 -4.52 -27.79
C GLY A 774 27.14 -4.99 -27.05
N ILE A 775 28.18 -4.17 -26.95
CA ILE A 775 29.39 -4.50 -26.19
C ILE A 775 29.08 -4.36 -24.70
N LEU A 776 29.29 -5.44 -23.95
CA LEU A 776 29.03 -5.48 -22.52
C LEU A 776 30.04 -4.63 -21.75
N ALA A 777 29.58 -3.56 -21.13
CA ALA A 777 30.40 -2.75 -20.21
C ALA A 777 30.41 -3.36 -18.79
N ARG A 778 29.31 -4.02 -18.39
CA ARG A 778 29.19 -4.59 -17.04
C ARG A 778 28.25 -5.78 -17.02
N LYS A 779 28.62 -6.80 -16.25
CA LYS A 779 27.74 -7.93 -15.94
C LYS A 779 27.76 -8.23 -14.45
N VAL A 780 26.57 -8.38 -13.88
CA VAL A 780 26.34 -8.82 -12.51
C VAL A 780 25.49 -10.09 -12.56
N ALA A 781 25.88 -11.11 -11.81
CA ALA A 781 25.11 -12.32 -11.56
C ALA A 781 24.81 -12.46 -10.07
N GLN A 782 23.62 -12.94 -9.73
CA GLN A 782 23.16 -13.12 -8.36
C GLN A 782 22.56 -14.52 -8.20
N VAL A 783 22.82 -15.11 -7.04
CA VAL A 783 22.27 -16.40 -6.63
C VAL A 783 21.41 -16.18 -5.41
N PHE A 784 20.19 -16.71 -5.43
CA PHE A 784 19.24 -16.65 -4.33
C PHE A 784 19.07 -18.04 -3.71
N ASN A 785 18.77 -18.10 -2.41
CA ASN A 785 18.41 -19.34 -1.73
C ASN A 785 16.93 -19.69 -1.97
N VAL A 786 16.50 -20.82 -1.40
CA VAL A 786 15.12 -21.33 -1.52
C VAL A 786 14.04 -20.38 -0.97
N LEU A 787 14.42 -19.45 -0.08
CA LEU A 787 13.49 -18.43 0.44
C LEU A 787 13.44 -17.17 -0.46
N GLY A 788 14.30 -17.09 -1.48
CA GLY A 788 14.48 -15.91 -2.34
C GLY A 788 15.43 -14.87 -1.74
N GLN A 789 16.25 -15.23 -0.76
CA GLN A 789 17.24 -14.34 -0.15
C GLN A 789 18.54 -14.40 -0.94
N LEU A 790 19.21 -13.25 -1.14
CA LEU A 790 20.48 -13.18 -1.85
C LEU A 790 21.56 -13.99 -1.11
N LYS A 791 22.09 -15.01 -1.76
CA LYS A 791 23.15 -15.89 -1.27
C LYS A 791 24.54 -15.44 -1.72
N SER A 792 24.68 -15.04 -2.99
CA SER A 792 25.93 -14.52 -3.53
C SER A 792 25.70 -13.57 -4.70
N ARG A 793 26.69 -12.72 -4.95
CA ARG A 793 26.72 -11.78 -6.07
C ARG A 793 28.12 -11.78 -6.65
N THR A 794 28.22 -11.96 -7.95
CA THR A 794 29.48 -11.91 -8.71
C THR A 794 29.34 -10.85 -9.78
N GLY A 795 30.33 -10.00 -9.97
CA GLY A 795 30.32 -8.97 -11.00
C GLY A 795 31.70 -8.80 -11.63
N GLY A 796 31.71 -8.47 -12.92
CA GLY A 796 32.91 -8.07 -13.65
C GLY A 796 32.62 -6.85 -14.52
N MET A 797 33.57 -5.93 -14.59
CA MET A 797 33.69 -4.96 -15.68
C MET A 797 34.50 -5.64 -16.78
N GLN A 798 34.09 -5.48 -18.04
CA GLN A 798 34.81 -6.06 -19.16
C GLN A 798 35.83 -5.07 -19.72
#